data_AF-A0A7C6ZSK2-F1
#
_entry.id   AF-A0A7C6ZSK2-F1
#
_cell.length_a   1.000
_cell.length_b   1.000
_cell.length_c   1.000
_cell.angle_alpha   90.00
_cell.angle_beta   90.00
_cell.angle_gamma   90.00
#
_symmetry.space_group_name_H-M   'P 1'
#
loop_
_entity.id
_entity.type
_entity.pdbx_description
1 polymer ?
#
loop_
_entity_poly.entity_id
_entity_poly.type
_entity_poly.pdbx_seq_one_letter_code
_entity_poly.pdbx_strand_id
1 'polypeptide(L)'
;MTHPQKATNTQHTTDWQRRLRAHGDFLLLLTTFVTFRLGTVWFTRPGGYIRDYSDLIYYRSRASWQEFGFLPYRDYWSEYPPLFAWFSVWIDKLARLFPVWEDERFWYALFFGAALVVAESVTFLCLYLLAQQLWGERALRVAWLYAGLFLPVAMLNGWYDALPVMTIFAALTFMLTMRSARGMALAGLMAGVGGALKLVPLAILAVTPLVTQRWRRVALAGALALLVMAVVYAFAYLTGPTMTLASLRSLVERTGWSTLYALADGFTRLGKVVGDPFDPASTVGQYEPRTPQRLIWIGWMTLGAILLWLARRRQAPPQEAWRVVGFAGLTYAILLLAYPAWNPQYALYLLPFLMLIWPDARGLTYALLLSGLVLLEHPIYFNLIGPNYPPTTQQILGLDHTRLLWVIVSLRTLVLVAIAVDLGGLLLRPPARRLAPLLVALATIPALLWFTPDFLETYRAGRLATTPLRPAILYLNAQPHDWTIVASNLPVGRELRPLLAAPDRLILAGGRPGRVDPLPTLLAGGEPFVYVRTPDDADDVVAYLDASGACTQREDVGAVQVWRCHAQATPLAVFDDGVELAAAHLPDALRAPLYLTLLWRTADPPKADYTVFVHVVDASGRMIGQWDQPPAAGAAPTSSWTPGRIVVDDYRINLDLSGAQHPVRVLVGMYDPTSGARLPVSATVLPTADDALEVWSYP
;
A
#
# COMPACT_ATOMS: atom_id res chain seq x y z
N MET A 1 61.64 55.93 -24.72
CA MET A 1 61.49 54.63 -24.04
C MET A 1 60.05 54.15 -24.24
N THR A 2 59.84 53.34 -25.25
CA THR A 2 58.58 52.69 -25.61
C THR A 2 58.67 51.23 -25.18
N HIS A 3 57.92 50.84 -24.15
CA HIS A 3 57.79 49.43 -23.76
C HIS A 3 56.63 48.77 -24.53
N PRO A 4 56.78 47.52 -24.99
CA PRO A 4 55.86 46.89 -25.94
C PRO A 4 54.64 46.27 -25.25
N GLN A 5 53.50 46.31 -25.92
CA GLN A 5 52.30 45.54 -25.58
C GLN A 5 52.62 44.04 -25.60
N LYS A 6 52.45 43.37 -24.46
CA LYS A 6 52.39 41.91 -24.35
C LYS A 6 51.18 41.43 -25.13
N ALA A 7 51.43 40.70 -26.21
CA ALA A 7 50.45 39.82 -26.85
C ALA A 7 49.92 38.83 -25.79
N THR A 8 48.64 38.94 -25.46
CA THR A 8 47.95 37.95 -24.63
C THR A 8 47.63 36.73 -25.46
N ASN A 9 48.29 35.65 -25.06
CA ASN A 9 48.20 34.28 -25.54
C ASN A 9 46.72 33.81 -25.57
N THR A 10 46.09 33.81 -26.75
CA THR A 10 44.76 33.25 -26.98
C THR A 10 44.84 31.73 -26.88
N GLN A 11 44.51 31.20 -25.71
CA GLN A 11 44.44 29.75 -25.47
C GLN A 11 43.49 29.07 -26.47
N HIS A 12 44.04 28.14 -27.24
CA HIS A 12 43.32 27.14 -28.03
C HIS A 12 42.42 26.29 -27.11
N THR A 13 41.20 26.75 -26.84
CA THR A 13 40.17 25.89 -26.25
C THR A 13 39.69 24.92 -27.32
N THR A 14 39.96 23.64 -27.09
CA THR A 14 39.54 22.55 -27.99
C THR A 14 38.00 22.46 -28.06
N ASP A 15 37.44 22.01 -29.18
CA ASP A 15 35.97 21.98 -29.41
C ASP A 15 35.22 21.22 -28.30
N TRP A 16 35.81 20.16 -27.73
CA TRP A 16 35.22 19.41 -26.62
C TRP A 16 35.13 20.22 -25.32
N GLN A 17 36.14 21.04 -25.01
CA GLN A 17 36.13 21.92 -23.82
C GLN A 17 35.02 22.97 -23.93
N ARG A 18 34.79 23.50 -25.14
CA ARG A 18 33.72 24.46 -25.40
C ARG A 18 32.34 23.82 -25.20
N ARG A 19 32.15 22.59 -25.72
CA ARG A 19 30.90 21.83 -25.52
C ARG A 19 30.67 21.48 -24.05
N LEU A 20 31.68 21.04 -23.31
CA LEU A 20 31.53 20.77 -21.88
C LEU A 20 31.16 22.02 -21.08
N ARG A 21 31.82 23.16 -21.36
CA ARG A 21 31.45 24.43 -20.71
C ARG A 21 30.01 24.83 -20.99
N ALA A 22 29.51 24.58 -22.21
CA ALA A 22 28.12 24.90 -22.58
C ALA A 22 27.08 24.08 -21.81
N HIS A 23 27.45 22.92 -21.27
CA HIS A 23 26.56 22.05 -20.47
C HIS A 23 27.01 21.93 -19.01
N GLY A 24 27.87 22.84 -18.51
CA GLY A 24 28.47 22.75 -17.18
C GLY A 24 27.44 22.57 -16.06
N ASP A 25 26.40 23.40 -16.03
CA ASP A 25 25.35 23.33 -15.01
C ASP A 25 24.58 22.00 -15.04
N PHE A 26 24.36 21.45 -16.23
CA PHE A 26 23.73 20.15 -16.36
C PHE A 26 24.63 19.03 -15.85
N LEU A 27 25.95 19.10 -16.10
CA LEU A 27 26.90 18.10 -15.60
C LEU A 27 27.02 18.14 -14.07
N LEU A 28 26.97 19.33 -13.46
CA LEU A 28 26.88 19.48 -12.01
C LEU A 28 25.60 18.84 -11.47
N LEU A 29 24.46 19.13 -12.09
CA LEU A 29 23.17 18.56 -11.71
C LEU A 29 23.11 17.04 -11.92
N LEU A 30 23.69 16.52 -13.01
CA LEU A 30 23.81 15.08 -13.27
C LEU A 30 24.67 14.41 -12.19
N THR A 31 25.78 15.04 -11.79
CA THR A 31 26.65 14.50 -10.74
C THR A 31 25.91 14.42 -9.41
N THR A 32 25.20 15.48 -9.01
CA THR A 32 24.40 15.48 -7.77
C THR A 32 23.21 14.54 -7.86
N PHE A 33 22.57 14.43 -9.02
CA PHE A 33 21.52 13.45 -9.29
C PHE A 33 22.03 12.03 -9.04
N VAL A 34 23.09 11.61 -9.73
CA VAL A 34 23.64 10.24 -9.63
C VAL A 34 24.08 9.93 -8.21
N THR A 35 24.85 10.83 -7.59
CA THR A 35 25.37 10.62 -6.23
C THR A 35 24.26 10.56 -5.19
N PHE A 36 23.23 11.39 -5.30
CA PHE A 36 22.06 11.33 -4.42
C PHE A 36 21.31 10.01 -4.56
N ARG A 37 21.07 9.54 -5.78
CA ARG A 37 20.39 8.25 -6.04
C ARG A 37 21.19 7.05 -5.55
N LEU A 38 22.51 7.03 -5.81
CA LEU A 38 23.40 6.01 -5.26
C LEU A 38 23.38 6.04 -3.73
N GLY A 39 23.49 7.21 -3.12
CA GLY A 39 23.41 7.36 -1.67
C GLY A 39 22.08 6.84 -1.12
N THR A 40 20.98 7.04 -1.85
CA THR A 40 19.66 6.52 -1.48
C THR A 40 19.69 4.99 -1.47
N VAL A 41 20.17 4.34 -2.53
CA VAL A 41 20.26 2.88 -2.61
C VAL A 41 21.19 2.29 -1.53
N TRP A 42 22.29 2.96 -1.22
CA TRP A 42 23.30 2.47 -0.29
C TRP A 42 22.89 2.63 1.17
N PHE A 43 22.29 3.76 1.52
CA PHE A 43 22.14 4.18 2.92
C PHE A 43 20.69 4.23 3.39
N THR A 44 19.72 3.87 2.55
CA THR A 44 18.32 3.78 2.96
C THR A 44 17.81 2.35 2.86
N ARG A 45 16.97 1.97 3.83
CA ARG A 45 16.29 0.68 3.80
C ARG A 45 15.12 0.76 2.81
N PRO A 46 14.93 -0.26 1.94
CA PRO A 46 13.72 -0.39 1.14
C PRO A 46 12.44 -0.19 1.99
N GLY A 47 11.52 0.66 1.52
CA GLY A 47 10.25 0.97 2.18
C GLY A 47 10.28 1.86 3.44
N GLY A 48 11.46 2.18 4.00
CA GLY A 48 11.58 3.08 5.16
C GLY A 48 10.79 2.64 6.40
N TYR A 49 10.21 3.59 7.14
CA TYR A 49 9.48 3.32 8.40
C TYR A 49 8.08 2.74 8.21
N ILE A 50 7.44 2.94 7.04
CA ILE A 50 6.04 2.55 6.83
C ILE A 50 5.91 1.04 6.57
N ARG A 51 6.95 0.42 5.99
CA ARG A 51 7.23 -1.04 5.88
C ARG A 51 8.02 -1.29 4.60
N ASP A 52 8.97 -2.22 4.66
CA ASP A 52 9.70 -2.76 3.51
C ASP A 52 8.80 -3.67 2.65
N TYR A 53 7.80 -3.07 2.00
CA TYR A 53 7.00 -3.75 0.99
C TYR A 53 7.55 -3.40 -0.39
N SER A 54 8.70 -3.98 -0.69
CA SER A 54 9.37 -3.93 -1.99
C SER A 54 9.21 -5.25 -2.73
N ASP A 55 9.08 -5.20 -4.06
CA ASP A 55 9.13 -6.42 -4.86
C ASP A 55 10.56 -7.01 -4.88
N LEU A 56 11.58 -6.30 -4.36
CA LEU A 56 12.95 -6.82 -4.23
C LEU A 56 13.00 -8.15 -3.49
N ILE A 57 12.21 -8.28 -2.41
CA ILE A 57 12.12 -9.53 -1.64
C ILE A 57 11.64 -10.66 -2.54
N TYR A 58 10.61 -10.37 -3.35
CA TYR A 58 10.04 -11.32 -4.29
C TYR A 58 11.04 -11.67 -5.40
N TYR A 59 11.67 -10.68 -6.04
CA TYR A 59 12.66 -10.88 -7.09
C TYR A 59 13.85 -11.72 -6.61
N ARG A 60 14.42 -11.38 -5.45
CA ARG A 60 15.52 -12.13 -4.84
C ARG A 60 15.10 -13.57 -4.54
N SER A 61 13.93 -13.76 -3.92
CA SER A 61 13.44 -15.09 -3.55
C SER A 61 13.27 -15.99 -4.78
N ARG A 62 12.82 -15.45 -5.91
CA ARG A 62 12.74 -16.20 -7.18
C ARG A 62 14.12 -16.46 -7.77
N ALA A 63 15.00 -15.46 -7.75
CA ALA A 63 16.33 -15.58 -8.31
C ALA A 63 17.21 -16.58 -7.56
N SER A 64 17.08 -16.69 -6.22
CA SER A 64 17.85 -17.61 -5.39
C SER A 64 17.50 -19.08 -5.63
N TRP A 65 16.36 -19.39 -6.26
CA TRP A 65 16.02 -20.77 -6.63
C TRP A 65 17.03 -21.43 -7.58
N GLN A 66 17.87 -20.62 -8.25
CA GLN A 66 19.01 -21.13 -9.01
C GLN A 66 20.01 -21.93 -8.16
N GLU A 67 20.06 -21.71 -6.84
CA GLU A 67 20.89 -22.48 -5.89
C GLU A 67 20.41 -23.92 -5.76
N PHE A 68 19.11 -24.14 -5.93
CA PHE A 68 18.51 -25.48 -6.03
C PHE A 68 18.52 -26.01 -7.48
N GLY A 69 19.13 -25.26 -8.40
CA GLY A 69 19.20 -25.62 -9.81
C GLY A 69 17.95 -25.27 -10.62
N PHE A 70 16.99 -24.50 -10.09
CA PHE A 70 15.78 -24.09 -10.83
C PHE A 70 15.97 -22.75 -11.55
N LEU A 71 15.52 -22.66 -12.80
CA LEU A 71 15.68 -21.49 -13.67
C LEU A 71 14.33 -21.00 -14.23
N PRO A 72 14.15 -19.68 -14.39
CA PRO A 72 12.91 -19.11 -14.93
C PRO A 72 12.71 -19.56 -16.38
N TYR A 73 11.45 -19.79 -16.76
CA TYR A 73 11.05 -20.29 -18.08
C TYR A 73 11.49 -21.71 -18.41
N ARG A 74 12.33 -22.36 -17.59
CA ARG A 74 12.69 -23.78 -17.71
C ARG A 74 11.92 -24.63 -16.69
N ASP A 75 12.05 -24.29 -15.42
CA ASP A 75 11.53 -25.09 -14.30
C ASP A 75 10.31 -24.45 -13.64
N TYR A 76 10.18 -23.13 -13.73
CA TYR A 76 9.02 -22.40 -13.24
C TYR A 76 8.62 -21.28 -14.21
N TRP A 77 7.33 -20.98 -14.26
CA TRP A 77 6.83 -19.85 -15.03
C TRP A 77 7.01 -18.54 -14.27
N SER A 78 7.21 -17.46 -15.02
CA SER A 78 7.36 -16.09 -14.53
C SER A 78 6.24 -15.20 -15.04
N GLU A 79 5.71 -14.35 -14.17
CA GLU A 79 4.77 -13.30 -14.53
C GLU A 79 5.43 -12.12 -15.24
N TYR A 80 6.75 -12.03 -15.18
CA TYR A 80 7.55 -11.01 -15.84
C TYR A 80 8.21 -11.56 -17.11
N PRO A 81 8.35 -10.75 -18.17
CA PRO A 81 9.05 -11.14 -19.39
C PRO A 81 10.47 -11.69 -19.17
N PRO A 82 10.98 -12.55 -20.08
CA PRO A 82 12.19 -13.33 -19.82
C PRO A 82 13.43 -12.49 -19.50
N LEU A 83 13.62 -11.34 -20.13
CA LEU A 83 14.84 -10.55 -19.89
C LEU A 83 14.88 -9.99 -18.47
N PHE A 84 13.74 -9.62 -17.88
CA PHE A 84 13.72 -9.22 -16.47
C PHE A 84 13.96 -10.40 -15.52
N ALA A 85 13.31 -11.55 -15.78
CA ALA A 85 13.50 -12.74 -14.95
C ALA A 85 15.00 -13.14 -14.90
N TRP A 86 15.67 -13.12 -16.05
CA TRP A 86 17.11 -13.37 -16.14
C TRP A 86 17.96 -12.26 -15.53
N PHE A 87 17.58 -10.99 -15.70
CA PHE A 87 18.26 -9.87 -15.04
C PHE A 87 18.34 -10.07 -13.53
N SER A 88 17.23 -10.46 -12.89
CA SER A 88 17.19 -10.73 -11.45
C SER A 88 18.12 -11.91 -11.06
N VAL A 89 18.13 -12.99 -11.85
CA VAL A 89 19.05 -14.14 -11.66
C VAL A 89 20.53 -13.71 -11.76
N TRP A 90 20.89 -12.84 -12.69
CA TRP A 90 22.26 -12.33 -12.83
C TRP A 90 22.68 -11.45 -11.67
N ILE A 91 21.79 -10.58 -11.19
CA ILE A 91 22.04 -9.76 -10.00
C ILE A 91 22.26 -10.65 -8.77
N ASP A 92 21.43 -11.68 -8.58
CA ASP A 92 21.61 -12.64 -7.49
C ASP A 92 22.92 -13.41 -7.59
N LYS A 93 23.30 -13.85 -8.80
CA LYS A 93 24.59 -14.50 -9.03
C LYS A 93 25.78 -13.59 -8.69
N LEU A 94 25.69 -12.29 -8.99
CA LEU A 94 26.70 -11.30 -8.59
C LEU A 94 26.71 -11.10 -7.07
N ALA A 95 25.54 -10.97 -6.45
CA ALA A 95 25.39 -10.78 -5.01
C ALA A 95 26.05 -11.92 -4.20
N ARG A 96 25.89 -13.16 -4.67
CA ARG A 96 26.47 -14.35 -4.04
C ARG A 96 28.00 -14.47 -4.13
N LEU A 97 28.67 -13.59 -4.88
CA LEU A 97 30.14 -13.51 -4.85
C LEU A 97 30.65 -12.85 -3.56
N PHE A 98 29.76 -12.27 -2.75
CA PHE A 98 30.09 -11.57 -1.52
C PHE A 98 29.53 -12.31 -0.29
N PRO A 99 30.26 -12.36 0.83
CA PRO A 99 29.75 -12.91 2.08
C PRO A 99 28.48 -12.17 2.54
N VAL A 100 27.53 -12.92 3.09
CA VAL A 100 26.28 -12.39 3.65
C VAL A 100 26.59 -11.39 4.78
N TRP A 101 25.93 -10.23 4.76
CA TRP A 101 25.94 -9.25 5.84
C TRP A 101 24.83 -9.55 6.86
N GLU A 102 24.65 -8.72 7.90
CA GLU A 102 23.56 -8.85 8.88
C GLU A 102 22.18 -9.04 8.24
N ASP A 103 21.92 -8.36 7.12
CA ASP A 103 20.76 -8.60 6.27
C ASP A 103 21.21 -9.30 4.98
N GLU A 104 20.75 -10.54 4.80
CA GLU A 104 21.05 -11.38 3.64
C GLU A 104 20.61 -10.78 2.29
N ARG A 105 19.69 -9.80 2.30
CA ARG A 105 19.23 -9.11 1.10
C ARG A 105 20.18 -8.01 0.64
N PHE A 106 21.11 -7.59 1.49
CA PHE A 106 21.89 -6.37 1.30
C PHE A 106 22.59 -6.29 -0.06
N TRP A 107 23.42 -7.28 -0.40
CA TRP A 107 24.18 -7.26 -1.66
C TRP A 107 23.28 -7.32 -2.90
N TYR A 108 22.20 -8.11 -2.85
CA TYR A 108 21.22 -8.16 -3.93
C TYR A 108 20.56 -6.78 -4.13
N ALA A 109 20.05 -6.18 -3.05
CA ALA A 109 19.39 -4.87 -3.09
C ALA A 109 20.34 -3.77 -3.58
N LEU A 110 21.61 -3.82 -3.15
CA LEU A 110 22.65 -2.86 -3.55
C LEU A 110 22.93 -2.93 -5.05
N PHE A 111 23.21 -4.12 -5.59
CA PHE A 111 23.53 -4.27 -7.01
C PHE A 111 22.31 -4.04 -7.90
N PHE A 112 21.14 -4.50 -7.47
CA PHE A 112 19.88 -4.22 -8.16
C PHE A 112 19.64 -2.72 -8.23
N GLY A 113 19.65 -2.03 -7.08
CA GLY A 113 19.42 -0.60 -7.00
C GLY A 113 20.46 0.20 -7.79
N ALA A 114 21.75 -0.18 -7.74
CA ALA A 114 22.79 0.47 -8.54
C ALA A 114 22.53 0.37 -10.05
N ALA A 115 22.05 -0.79 -10.54
CA ALA A 115 21.63 -0.94 -11.93
C ALA A 115 20.42 -0.05 -12.28
N LEU A 116 19.48 0.15 -11.34
CA LEU A 116 18.37 1.08 -11.53
C LEU A 116 18.82 2.54 -11.55
N VAL A 117 19.82 2.93 -10.75
CA VAL A 117 20.41 4.27 -10.82
C VAL A 117 21.02 4.54 -12.19
N VAL A 118 21.70 3.55 -12.79
CA VAL A 118 22.21 3.68 -14.17
C VAL A 118 21.06 3.91 -15.14
N ALA A 119 19.97 3.15 -15.04
CA ALA A 119 18.80 3.30 -15.91
C ALA A 119 18.12 4.67 -15.75
N GLU A 120 17.95 5.15 -14.52
CA GLU A 120 17.40 6.48 -14.26
C GLU A 120 18.33 7.59 -14.77
N SER A 121 19.65 7.39 -14.67
CA SER A 121 20.65 8.34 -15.21
C SER A 121 20.58 8.45 -16.72
N VAL A 122 20.37 7.34 -17.43
CA VAL A 122 20.14 7.35 -18.88
C VAL A 122 18.81 8.06 -19.20
N THR A 123 17.75 7.81 -18.44
CA THR A 123 16.48 8.53 -18.56
C THR A 123 16.71 10.04 -18.39
N PHE A 124 17.47 10.44 -17.37
CA PHE A 124 17.78 11.84 -17.07
C PHE A 124 18.56 12.53 -18.20
N LEU A 125 19.56 11.84 -18.77
CA LEU A 125 20.29 12.30 -19.95
C LEU A 125 19.35 12.48 -21.16
N CYS A 126 18.50 11.48 -21.43
CA CYS A 126 17.51 11.55 -22.50
C CYS A 126 16.53 12.72 -22.32
N LEU A 127 16.07 12.97 -21.10
CA LEU A 127 15.21 14.11 -20.78
C LEU A 127 15.91 15.43 -21.08
N TYR A 128 17.17 15.60 -20.67
CA TYR A 128 17.91 16.83 -20.96
C TYR A 128 18.10 17.03 -22.47
N LEU A 129 18.50 15.99 -23.21
CA LEU A 129 18.68 16.06 -24.66
C LEU A 129 17.38 16.43 -25.40
N LEU A 130 16.27 15.80 -25.02
CA LEU A 130 14.95 16.13 -25.56
C LEU A 130 14.53 17.55 -25.14
N ALA A 131 14.79 17.95 -23.90
CA ALA A 131 14.47 19.27 -23.41
C ALA A 131 15.26 20.37 -24.13
N GLN A 132 16.51 20.12 -24.53
CA GLN A 132 17.27 21.06 -25.36
C GLN A 132 16.58 21.30 -26.71
N GLN A 133 16.05 20.24 -27.32
CA GLN A 133 15.33 20.33 -28.58
C GLN A 133 13.97 21.05 -28.44
N LEU A 134 13.29 20.89 -27.31
CA LEU A 134 11.94 21.45 -27.08
C LEU A 134 11.98 22.89 -26.52
N TRP A 135 12.94 23.20 -25.66
CA TRP A 135 12.92 24.39 -24.79
C TRP A 135 14.18 25.26 -24.85
N GLY A 136 15.23 24.82 -25.54
CA GLY A 136 16.50 25.54 -25.63
C GLY A 136 17.09 25.83 -24.25
N GLU A 137 17.24 27.10 -23.91
CA GLU A 137 17.81 27.57 -22.63
C GLU A 137 17.03 27.07 -21.40
N ARG A 138 15.72 26.80 -21.54
CA ARG A 138 14.89 26.28 -20.44
C ARG A 138 15.05 24.77 -20.22
N ALA A 139 15.91 24.08 -20.97
CA ALA A 139 16.11 22.64 -20.83
C ALA A 139 16.55 22.21 -19.43
N LEU A 140 17.42 22.99 -18.80
CA LEU A 140 17.88 22.71 -17.42
C LEU A 140 16.72 22.69 -16.42
N ARG A 141 15.64 23.44 -16.71
CA ARG A 141 14.44 23.45 -15.88
C ARG A 141 13.72 22.12 -15.82
N VAL A 142 13.61 21.43 -16.96
CA VAL A 142 13.06 20.07 -17.02
C VAL A 142 13.88 19.14 -16.12
N ALA A 143 15.21 19.24 -16.22
CA ALA A 143 16.13 18.39 -15.48
C ALA A 143 16.00 18.59 -13.96
N TRP A 144 16.11 19.83 -13.45
CA TRP A 144 16.05 20.02 -11.99
C TRP A 144 14.66 19.75 -11.40
N LEU A 145 13.58 20.03 -12.14
CA LEU A 145 12.22 19.67 -11.69
C LEU A 145 12.08 18.15 -11.54
N TYR A 146 12.54 17.38 -12.54
CA TYR A 146 12.50 15.92 -12.47
C TYR A 146 13.43 15.37 -11.38
N ALA A 147 14.64 15.92 -11.25
CA ALA A 147 15.61 15.53 -10.23
C ALA A 147 15.05 15.69 -8.80
N GLY A 148 14.22 16.72 -8.58
CA GLY A 148 13.57 17.01 -7.30
C GLY A 148 12.30 16.21 -7.00
N LEU A 149 11.79 15.40 -7.93
CA LEU A 149 10.64 14.54 -7.66
C LEU A 149 11.03 13.40 -6.70
N PHE A 150 10.28 13.25 -5.61
CA PHE A 150 10.51 12.20 -4.62
C PHE A 150 10.14 10.80 -5.12
N LEU A 151 9.04 10.66 -5.87
CA LEU A 151 8.54 9.34 -6.26
C LEU A 151 9.56 8.50 -7.06
N PRO A 152 10.26 9.02 -8.09
CA PRO A 152 11.32 8.28 -8.76
C PRO A 152 12.36 7.71 -7.79
N VAL A 153 12.81 8.52 -6.82
CA VAL A 153 13.80 8.13 -5.81
C VAL A 153 13.24 7.02 -4.91
N ALA A 154 12.00 7.16 -4.44
CA ALA A 154 11.34 6.16 -3.59
C ALA A 154 11.20 4.80 -4.29
N MET A 155 10.96 4.78 -5.61
CA MET A 155 10.75 3.55 -6.37
C MET A 155 12.06 2.80 -6.71
N LEU A 156 13.22 3.48 -6.73
CA LEU A 156 14.53 2.87 -6.99
C LEU A 156 14.86 1.72 -6.02
N ASN A 157 14.39 1.82 -4.79
CA ASN A 157 14.67 0.84 -3.75
C ASN A 157 13.67 -0.32 -3.72
N GLY A 158 12.75 -0.42 -4.69
CA GLY A 158 11.71 -1.44 -4.59
C GLY A 158 11.25 -2.09 -5.89
N TRP A 159 11.39 -1.42 -7.03
CA TRP A 159 10.84 -1.89 -8.30
C TRP A 159 11.77 -1.62 -9.47
N TYR A 160 11.74 -2.50 -10.48
CA TYR A 160 12.65 -2.41 -11.63
C TYR A 160 12.22 -1.40 -12.70
N ASP A 161 11.10 -0.69 -12.51
CA ASP A 161 10.44 0.11 -13.54
C ASP A 161 11.31 1.24 -14.13
N ALA A 162 12.42 1.62 -13.50
CA ALA A 162 13.44 2.48 -14.10
C ALA A 162 14.04 1.90 -15.40
N LEU A 163 14.18 0.57 -15.51
CA LEU A 163 14.68 -0.11 -16.71
C LEU A 163 13.75 0.07 -17.93
N PRO A 164 12.44 -0.25 -17.86
CA PRO A 164 11.54 0.04 -18.98
C PRO A 164 11.41 1.54 -19.27
N VAL A 165 11.39 2.42 -18.25
CA VAL A 165 11.36 3.88 -18.49
C VAL A 165 12.58 4.35 -19.29
N MET A 166 13.78 3.87 -18.96
CA MET A 166 15.00 4.13 -19.74
C MET A 166 14.80 3.78 -21.22
N THR A 167 14.28 2.60 -21.53
CA THR A 167 14.09 2.17 -22.92
C THR A 167 13.08 3.02 -23.69
N ILE A 168 12.04 3.52 -23.02
CA ILE A 168 11.04 4.43 -23.59
C ILE A 168 11.69 5.73 -24.02
N PHE A 169 12.44 6.36 -23.11
CA PHE A 169 13.07 7.65 -23.36
C PHE A 169 14.25 7.52 -24.32
N ALA A 170 15.05 6.45 -24.25
CA ALA A 170 16.09 6.17 -25.23
C ALA A 170 15.52 6.01 -26.65
N ALA A 171 14.45 5.23 -26.81
CA ALA A 171 13.79 5.06 -28.10
C ALA A 171 13.25 6.39 -28.65
N LEU A 172 12.58 7.17 -27.81
CA LEU A 172 12.06 8.50 -28.18
C LEU A 172 13.17 9.48 -28.56
N THR A 173 14.28 9.50 -27.80
CA THR A 173 15.46 10.29 -28.12
C THR A 173 16.03 9.90 -29.48
N PHE A 174 16.24 8.61 -29.78
CA PHE A 174 16.73 8.17 -31.09
C PHE A 174 15.79 8.59 -32.24
N MET A 175 14.46 8.49 -32.05
CA MET A 175 13.50 8.91 -33.06
C MET A 175 13.57 10.42 -33.37
N LEU A 176 13.80 11.25 -32.36
CA LEU A 176 13.73 12.71 -32.48
C LEU A 176 15.05 13.40 -32.78
N THR A 177 16.17 12.84 -32.31
CA THR A 177 17.53 13.37 -32.59
C THR A 177 18.14 12.76 -33.86
N MET A 178 17.74 11.54 -34.24
CA MET A 178 18.22 10.84 -35.43
C MET A 178 17.06 10.46 -36.37
N ARG A 179 16.48 11.43 -37.10
CA ARG A 179 15.35 11.22 -38.03
C ARG A 179 15.70 10.47 -39.34
N SER A 180 16.52 9.43 -39.23
CA SER A 180 17.00 8.56 -40.30
C SER A 180 16.51 7.12 -40.11
N ALA A 181 16.79 6.23 -41.08
CA ALA A 181 16.50 4.81 -40.92
C ALA A 181 17.26 4.20 -39.72
N ARG A 182 18.49 4.68 -39.47
CA ARG A 182 19.32 4.26 -38.33
C ARG A 182 18.68 4.61 -36.99
N GLY A 183 18.16 5.83 -36.82
CA GLY A 183 17.50 6.21 -35.56
C GLY A 183 16.21 5.42 -35.33
N MET A 184 15.43 5.16 -36.39
CA MET A 184 14.24 4.29 -36.31
C MET A 184 14.61 2.84 -35.96
N ALA A 185 15.71 2.33 -36.49
CA ALA A 185 16.21 1.00 -36.15
C ALA A 185 16.64 0.91 -34.69
N LEU A 186 17.44 1.87 -34.20
CA LEU A 186 17.85 1.94 -32.79
C LEU A 186 16.64 2.07 -31.85
N ALA A 187 15.65 2.90 -32.23
CA ALA A 187 14.42 3.04 -31.46
C ALA A 187 13.61 1.73 -31.41
N GLY A 188 13.51 1.00 -32.53
CA GLY A 188 12.89 -0.32 -32.58
C GLY A 188 13.60 -1.34 -31.68
N LEU A 189 14.94 -1.42 -31.75
CA LEU A 189 15.74 -2.28 -30.89
C LEU A 189 15.54 -1.96 -29.40
N MET A 190 15.59 -0.67 -29.02
CA MET A 190 15.38 -0.25 -27.63
C MET A 190 13.95 -0.55 -27.16
N ALA A 191 12.93 -0.29 -27.98
CA ALA A 191 11.56 -0.65 -27.65
C ALA A 191 11.39 -2.16 -27.49
N GLY A 192 12.06 -2.98 -28.31
CA GLY A 192 12.07 -4.44 -28.19
C GLY A 192 12.74 -4.93 -26.90
N VAL A 193 13.90 -4.37 -26.54
CA VAL A 193 14.56 -4.65 -25.24
C VAL A 193 13.65 -4.24 -24.08
N GLY A 194 13.01 -3.08 -24.18
CA GLY A 194 12.00 -2.62 -23.25
C GLY A 194 10.86 -3.62 -23.11
N GLY A 195 10.30 -4.06 -24.24
CA GLY A 195 9.28 -5.13 -24.35
C GLY A 195 9.67 -6.42 -23.63
N ALA A 196 10.94 -6.81 -23.75
CA ALA A 196 11.48 -8.02 -23.16
C ALA A 196 11.72 -7.90 -21.65
N LEU A 197 11.78 -6.67 -21.11
CA LEU A 197 11.75 -6.38 -19.67
C LEU A 197 10.32 -6.26 -19.14
N LYS A 198 9.44 -5.60 -19.91
CA LYS A 198 8.02 -5.37 -19.63
C LYS A 198 7.31 -5.03 -20.93
N LEU A 199 6.05 -5.37 -21.14
CA LEU A 199 5.40 -5.07 -22.43
C LEU A 199 5.14 -3.56 -22.69
N VAL A 200 5.06 -2.77 -21.62
CA VAL A 200 4.65 -1.35 -21.65
C VAL A 200 5.49 -0.47 -22.60
N PRO A 201 6.84 -0.55 -22.67
CA PRO A 201 7.67 0.26 -23.56
C PRO A 201 7.37 0.12 -25.05
N LEU A 202 6.78 -0.99 -25.51
CA LEU A 202 6.41 -1.17 -26.91
C LEU A 202 5.43 -0.09 -27.39
N ALA A 203 4.64 0.47 -26.47
CA ALA A 203 3.69 1.55 -26.76
C ALA A 203 4.36 2.80 -27.34
N ILE A 204 5.66 3.04 -27.09
CA ILE A 204 6.37 4.19 -27.69
C ILE A 204 6.37 4.15 -29.21
N LEU A 205 6.29 2.94 -29.81
CA LEU A 205 6.26 2.79 -31.27
C LEU A 205 5.01 3.38 -31.91
N ALA A 206 3.94 3.63 -31.14
CA ALA A 206 2.74 4.30 -31.62
C ALA A 206 3.01 5.71 -32.17
N VAL A 207 4.11 6.35 -31.76
CA VAL A 207 4.47 7.71 -32.23
C VAL A 207 5.26 7.69 -33.55
N THR A 208 5.76 6.54 -33.98
CA THR A 208 6.56 6.41 -35.22
C THR A 208 5.89 6.98 -36.47
N PRO A 209 4.56 6.88 -36.68
CA PRO A 209 3.90 7.49 -37.83
C PRO A 209 3.83 9.02 -37.76
N LEU A 210 4.08 9.63 -36.60
CA LEU A 210 4.21 11.09 -36.42
C LEU A 210 5.65 11.57 -36.69
N VAL A 211 6.63 10.69 -36.50
CA VAL A 211 8.05 10.98 -36.71
C VAL A 211 8.45 10.94 -38.19
N THR A 212 7.82 10.08 -39.00
CA THR A 212 8.20 9.94 -40.41
C THR A 212 7.02 9.55 -41.31
N GLN A 213 7.03 10.06 -42.55
CA GLN A 213 6.04 9.67 -43.57
C GLN A 213 6.35 8.33 -44.23
N ARG A 214 7.61 7.89 -44.18
CA ARG A 214 8.06 6.70 -44.91
C ARG A 214 7.63 5.44 -44.16
N TRP A 215 6.60 4.76 -44.64
CA TRP A 215 6.07 3.54 -44.02
C TRP A 215 7.15 2.47 -43.80
N ARG A 216 8.13 2.34 -44.71
CA ARG A 216 9.27 1.41 -44.56
C ARG A 216 10.07 1.65 -43.28
N ARG A 217 10.19 2.91 -42.82
CA ARG A 217 10.90 3.26 -41.58
C ARG A 217 10.06 2.94 -40.33
N VAL A 218 8.75 3.13 -40.41
CA VAL A 218 7.80 2.71 -39.36
C VAL A 218 7.84 1.19 -39.22
N ALA A 219 7.73 0.47 -40.35
CA ALA A 219 7.83 -0.98 -40.41
C ALA A 219 9.17 -1.49 -39.89
N LEU A 220 10.28 -0.81 -40.20
CA LEU A 220 11.62 -1.17 -39.70
C LEU A 220 11.68 -1.14 -38.17
N ALA A 221 11.18 -0.06 -37.54
CA ALA A 221 11.17 0.05 -36.08
C ALA A 221 10.31 -1.06 -35.44
N GLY A 222 9.12 -1.30 -35.99
CA GLY A 222 8.25 -2.39 -35.54
C GLY A 222 8.86 -3.77 -35.72
N ALA A 223 9.45 -4.05 -36.89
CA ALA A 223 10.08 -5.33 -37.20
C ALA A 223 11.28 -5.64 -36.29
N LEU A 224 12.11 -4.64 -35.98
CA LEU A 224 13.24 -4.83 -35.07
C LEU A 224 12.80 -5.02 -33.61
N ALA A 225 11.76 -4.32 -33.16
CA ALA A 225 11.19 -4.57 -31.84
C ALA A 225 10.63 -5.99 -31.73
N LEU A 226 9.88 -6.42 -32.76
CA LEU A 226 9.34 -7.78 -32.85
C LEU A 226 10.45 -8.83 -32.94
N LEU A 227 11.53 -8.57 -33.66
CA LEU A 227 12.68 -9.48 -33.76
C LEU A 227 13.32 -9.70 -32.39
N VAL A 228 13.58 -8.63 -31.62
CA VAL A 228 14.14 -8.76 -30.27
C VAL A 228 13.22 -9.59 -29.39
N MET A 229 11.91 -9.28 -29.39
CA MET A 229 10.92 -10.05 -28.62
C MET A 229 10.89 -11.51 -29.05
N ALA A 230 10.85 -11.78 -30.36
CA ALA A 230 10.80 -13.13 -30.90
C ALA A 230 12.05 -13.93 -30.52
N VAL A 231 13.25 -13.34 -30.59
CA VAL A 231 14.50 -14.02 -30.19
C VAL A 231 14.48 -14.37 -28.70
N VAL A 232 14.09 -13.42 -27.84
CA VAL A 232 14.06 -13.64 -26.38
C VAL A 232 13.04 -14.71 -26.00
N TYR A 233 11.84 -14.67 -26.54
CA TYR A 233 10.80 -15.66 -26.25
C TYR A 233 11.05 -17.01 -26.95
N ALA A 234 11.68 -17.03 -28.14
CA ALA A 234 12.09 -18.27 -28.77
C ALA A 234 13.14 -18.99 -27.93
N PHE A 235 14.12 -18.26 -27.38
CA PHE A 235 15.09 -18.84 -26.46
C PHE A 235 14.40 -19.45 -25.22
N ALA A 236 13.50 -18.70 -24.58
CA ALA A 236 12.72 -19.19 -23.44
C ALA A 236 11.92 -20.46 -23.79
N TYR A 237 11.22 -20.45 -24.93
CA TYR A 237 10.42 -21.57 -25.41
C TYR A 237 11.27 -22.82 -25.70
N LEU A 238 12.44 -22.63 -26.33
CA LEU A 238 13.38 -23.73 -26.61
C LEU A 238 13.94 -24.36 -25.32
N THR A 239 14.09 -23.57 -24.25
CA THR A 239 14.55 -24.07 -22.94
C THR A 239 13.46 -24.72 -22.10
N GLY A 240 12.21 -24.26 -22.22
CA GLY A 240 11.09 -24.77 -21.43
C GLY A 240 9.74 -24.36 -22.05
N PRO A 241 9.22 -25.13 -23.00
CA PRO A 241 8.03 -24.75 -23.76
C PRO A 241 6.78 -24.66 -22.86
N THR A 242 6.62 -25.60 -21.93
CA THR A 242 5.48 -25.65 -20.99
C THR A 242 5.44 -24.41 -20.09
N MET A 243 6.56 -24.09 -19.44
CA MET A 243 6.65 -22.93 -18.54
C MET A 243 6.55 -21.61 -19.30
N THR A 244 7.10 -21.54 -20.52
CA THR A 244 6.95 -20.36 -21.38
C THR A 244 5.49 -20.12 -21.77
N LEU A 245 4.75 -21.16 -22.13
CA LEU A 245 3.32 -21.04 -22.43
C LEU A 245 2.50 -20.66 -21.19
N ALA A 246 2.82 -21.22 -20.03
CA ALA A 246 2.19 -20.83 -18.75
C ALA A 246 2.45 -19.35 -18.43
N SER A 247 3.69 -18.86 -18.61
CA SER A 247 4.03 -17.44 -18.50
C SER A 247 3.19 -16.55 -19.41
N LEU A 248 3.03 -16.93 -20.69
CA LEU A 248 2.22 -16.17 -21.66
C LEU A 248 0.73 -16.19 -21.29
N ARG A 249 0.20 -17.36 -20.88
CA ARG A 249 -1.16 -17.51 -20.37
C ARG A 249 -1.41 -16.59 -19.17
N SER A 250 -0.45 -16.50 -18.25
CA SER A 250 -0.54 -15.63 -17.06
C SER A 250 -0.75 -14.15 -17.40
N LEU A 251 -0.31 -13.68 -18.56
CA LEU A 251 -0.47 -12.28 -18.97
C LEU A 251 -1.92 -11.95 -19.37
N VAL A 252 -2.68 -12.96 -19.82
CA VAL A 252 -4.06 -12.82 -20.31
C VAL A 252 -5.08 -13.15 -19.22
N GLU A 253 -4.74 -14.03 -18.28
CA GLU A 253 -5.62 -14.47 -17.19
C GLU A 253 -5.69 -13.51 -16.00
N ARG A 254 -4.79 -12.53 -15.92
CA ARG A 254 -4.77 -11.56 -14.81
C ARG A 254 -6.08 -10.79 -14.72
N THR A 255 -6.61 -10.77 -13.51
CA THR A 255 -7.71 -9.92 -13.10
C THR A 255 -7.19 -8.54 -12.70
N GLY A 256 -8.07 -7.55 -12.64
CA GLY A 256 -7.71 -6.19 -12.26
C GLY A 256 -7.47 -5.99 -10.77
N TRP A 257 -6.89 -4.86 -10.38
CA TRP A 257 -6.82 -4.41 -8.99
C TRP A 257 -6.49 -2.92 -8.95
N SER A 258 -6.83 -2.27 -7.82
CA SER A 258 -6.55 -0.85 -7.63
C SER A 258 -7.11 0.05 -8.74
N THR A 259 -8.16 -0.38 -9.45
CA THR A 259 -8.85 0.35 -10.53
C THR A 259 -10.33 0.44 -10.22
N LEU A 260 -11.03 1.45 -10.77
CA LEU A 260 -12.45 1.66 -10.48
C LEU A 260 -13.32 0.43 -10.78
N TYR A 261 -13.02 -0.30 -11.85
CA TYR A 261 -13.77 -1.51 -12.21
C TYR A 261 -13.37 -2.73 -11.38
N ALA A 262 -12.11 -2.84 -10.91
CA ALA A 262 -11.74 -3.89 -9.97
C ALA A 262 -12.41 -3.67 -8.60
N LEU A 263 -12.49 -2.42 -8.15
CA LEU A 263 -13.25 -2.06 -6.95
C LEU A 263 -14.76 -2.34 -7.14
N ALA A 264 -15.32 -2.04 -8.31
CA ALA A 264 -16.73 -2.34 -8.63
C ALA A 264 -17.02 -3.84 -8.67
N ASP A 265 -16.03 -4.66 -9.05
CA ASP A 265 -16.09 -6.12 -8.96
C ASP A 265 -15.91 -6.65 -7.52
N GLY A 266 -15.70 -5.77 -6.52
CA GLY A 266 -15.52 -6.13 -5.11
C GLY A 266 -14.08 -6.45 -4.71
N PHE A 267 -13.10 -6.25 -5.59
CA PHE A 267 -11.68 -6.51 -5.30
C PHE A 267 -11.01 -5.29 -4.66
N THR A 268 -11.00 -5.23 -3.32
CA THR A 268 -10.52 -4.09 -2.51
C THR A 268 -9.20 -4.35 -1.77
N ARG A 269 -8.51 -5.46 -2.09
CA ARG A 269 -7.25 -5.88 -1.47
C ARG A 269 -6.04 -5.49 -2.33
N LEU A 270 -4.85 -5.56 -1.77
CA LEU A 270 -3.62 -5.34 -2.53
C LEU A 270 -3.47 -6.44 -3.60
N GLY A 271 -3.39 -6.05 -4.86
CA GLY A 271 -3.25 -7.00 -5.95
C GLY A 271 -1.84 -7.57 -6.06
N LYS A 272 -1.76 -8.87 -6.34
CA LYS A 272 -0.52 -9.58 -6.66
C LYS A 272 -0.82 -10.72 -7.64
N VAL A 273 0.18 -11.16 -8.37
CA VAL A 273 0.06 -12.41 -9.12
C VAL A 273 0.11 -13.58 -8.13
N VAL A 274 -0.81 -14.53 -8.27
CA VAL A 274 -0.94 -15.73 -7.42
C VAL A 274 -0.75 -16.99 -8.28
N GLY A 275 -0.78 -18.16 -7.63
CA GLY A 275 -0.58 -19.46 -8.28
C GLY A 275 0.78 -20.05 -7.95
N ASP A 276 0.89 -21.38 -8.01
CA ASP A 276 2.17 -22.06 -7.85
C ASP A 276 2.97 -21.90 -9.15
N PRO A 277 4.13 -21.24 -9.12
CA PRO A 277 4.96 -21.03 -10.30
C PRO A 277 5.60 -22.30 -10.87
N PHE A 278 5.68 -23.37 -10.11
CA PHE A 278 6.16 -24.66 -10.59
C PHE A 278 5.04 -25.49 -11.24
N ASP A 279 3.79 -25.09 -11.02
CA ASP A 279 2.63 -25.69 -11.68
C ASP A 279 2.20 -24.85 -12.89
N PRO A 280 2.37 -25.35 -14.14
CA PRO A 280 1.97 -24.62 -15.33
C PRO A 280 0.44 -24.55 -15.52
N ALA A 281 -0.33 -25.33 -14.76
CA ALA A 281 -1.79 -25.30 -14.79
C ALA A 281 -2.40 -24.25 -13.86
N SER A 282 -1.62 -23.72 -12.91
CA SER A 282 -2.06 -22.77 -11.89
C SER A 282 -2.77 -21.56 -12.48
N THR A 283 -3.93 -21.23 -11.90
CA THR A 283 -4.73 -20.07 -12.27
C THR A 283 -4.23 -18.81 -11.56
N VAL A 284 -3.96 -17.75 -12.31
CA VAL A 284 -3.46 -16.48 -11.75
C VAL A 284 -4.55 -15.44 -11.48
N GLY A 285 -5.75 -15.63 -12.01
CA GLY A 285 -6.90 -14.77 -11.77
C GLY A 285 -7.36 -14.86 -10.31
N GLN A 286 -7.63 -13.73 -9.68
CA GLN A 286 -7.95 -13.67 -8.23
C GLN A 286 -9.47 -13.61 -7.94
N TYR A 287 -10.28 -13.29 -8.94
CA TYR A 287 -11.74 -13.21 -8.84
C TYR A 287 -12.38 -13.29 -10.23
N GLU A 288 -13.68 -13.52 -10.30
CA GLU A 288 -14.44 -13.49 -11.56
C GLU A 288 -14.92 -12.05 -11.85
N PRO A 289 -14.42 -11.38 -12.92
CA PRO A 289 -14.86 -10.03 -13.25
C PRO A 289 -16.33 -10.00 -13.69
N ARG A 290 -17.13 -9.13 -13.08
CA ARG A 290 -18.52 -8.85 -13.48
C ARG A 290 -18.57 -7.69 -14.47
N THR A 291 -17.63 -6.75 -14.35
CA THR A 291 -17.45 -5.64 -15.28
C THR A 291 -16.84 -6.12 -16.61
N PRO A 292 -17.25 -5.55 -17.77
CA PRO A 292 -16.72 -5.94 -19.07
C PRO A 292 -15.33 -5.31 -19.34
N GLN A 293 -14.33 -5.68 -18.54
CA GLN A 293 -12.99 -5.06 -18.55
C GLN A 293 -12.33 -5.07 -19.94
N ARG A 294 -12.55 -6.13 -20.74
CA ARG A 294 -12.04 -6.22 -22.13
C ARG A 294 -12.66 -5.16 -23.05
N LEU A 295 -13.96 -4.88 -22.92
CA LEU A 295 -14.62 -3.83 -23.70
C LEU A 295 -14.13 -2.44 -23.29
N ILE A 296 -13.92 -2.22 -22.00
CA ILE A 296 -13.32 -0.97 -21.47
C ILE A 296 -11.92 -0.76 -22.08
N TRP A 297 -11.09 -1.81 -22.08
CA TRP A 297 -9.76 -1.77 -22.68
C TRP A 297 -9.80 -1.48 -24.19
N ILE A 298 -10.67 -2.16 -24.94
CA ILE A 298 -10.89 -1.90 -26.38
C ILE A 298 -11.34 -0.45 -26.62
N GLY A 299 -12.21 0.09 -25.78
CA GLY A 299 -12.66 1.48 -25.85
C GLY A 299 -11.50 2.47 -25.74
N TRP A 300 -10.62 2.28 -24.76
CA TRP A 300 -9.41 3.11 -24.60
C TRP A 300 -8.45 2.98 -25.79
N MET A 301 -8.22 1.76 -26.30
CA MET A 301 -7.35 1.56 -27.46
C MET A 301 -7.93 2.20 -28.73
N THR A 302 -9.25 2.11 -28.91
CA THR A 302 -9.97 2.75 -30.02
C THR A 302 -9.84 4.27 -29.95
N LEU A 303 -10.01 4.86 -28.76
CA LEU A 303 -9.79 6.28 -28.53
C LEU A 303 -8.34 6.69 -28.90
N GLY A 304 -7.35 5.92 -28.46
CA GLY A 304 -5.95 6.15 -28.82
C GLY A 304 -5.71 6.13 -30.34
N ALA A 305 -6.29 5.17 -31.05
CA ALA A 305 -6.20 5.07 -32.51
C ALA A 305 -6.88 6.25 -33.24
N ILE A 306 -8.05 6.69 -32.77
CA ILE A 306 -8.74 7.87 -33.29
C ILE A 306 -7.88 9.12 -33.08
N LEU A 307 -7.29 9.29 -31.90
CA LEU A 307 -6.44 10.43 -31.60
C LEU A 307 -5.14 10.43 -32.42
N LEU A 308 -4.55 9.26 -32.70
CA LEU A 308 -3.42 9.13 -33.63
C LEU A 308 -3.83 9.56 -35.04
N TRP A 309 -4.98 9.08 -35.53
CA TRP A 309 -5.51 9.43 -36.84
C TRP A 309 -5.75 10.94 -36.96
N LEU A 310 -6.39 11.56 -35.95
CA LEU A 310 -6.61 13.01 -35.88
C LEU A 310 -5.28 13.78 -35.85
N ALA A 311 -4.31 13.35 -35.04
CA ALA A 311 -3.00 13.97 -34.95
C ALA A 311 -2.27 13.96 -36.31
N ARG A 312 -2.33 12.84 -37.05
CA ARG A 312 -1.76 12.72 -38.40
C ARG A 312 -2.48 13.59 -39.43
N ARG A 313 -3.81 13.72 -39.34
CA ARG A 313 -4.61 14.57 -40.24
C ARG A 313 -4.30 16.05 -40.07
N ARG A 314 -3.99 16.48 -38.84
CA ARG A 314 -3.71 17.89 -38.51
C ARG A 314 -2.35 18.39 -39.01
N GLN A 315 -1.32 17.55 -38.98
CA GLN A 315 0.00 17.89 -39.47
C GLN A 315 0.67 16.68 -40.12
N ALA A 316 1.17 16.86 -41.34
CA ALA A 316 1.92 15.81 -42.00
C ALA A 316 3.25 15.54 -41.26
N PRO A 317 3.71 14.28 -41.16
CA PRO A 317 5.03 13.97 -40.62
C PRO A 317 6.15 14.59 -41.48
N PRO A 318 7.37 14.80 -40.98
CA PRO A 318 7.75 14.69 -39.59
C PRO A 318 7.12 15.83 -38.78
N GLN A 319 6.39 15.50 -37.72
CA GLN A 319 5.78 16.52 -36.87
C GLN A 319 6.84 17.19 -35.98
N GLU A 320 6.45 18.34 -35.41
CA GLU A 320 7.25 19.04 -34.40
C GLU A 320 7.49 18.14 -33.17
N ALA A 321 8.67 18.26 -32.56
CA ALA A 321 9.09 17.37 -31.48
C ALA A 321 8.10 17.37 -30.29
N TRP A 322 7.58 18.53 -29.90
CA TRP A 322 6.61 18.62 -28.80
C TRP A 322 5.29 17.87 -29.10
N ARG A 323 4.85 17.78 -30.37
CA ARG A 323 3.65 17.00 -30.73
C ARG A 323 3.90 15.51 -30.59
N VAL A 324 5.07 15.04 -31.00
CA VAL A 324 5.47 13.63 -30.85
C VAL A 324 5.59 13.28 -29.37
N VAL A 325 6.27 14.10 -28.58
CA VAL A 325 6.42 13.90 -27.12
C VAL A 325 5.05 14.00 -26.41
N GLY A 326 4.21 14.97 -26.79
CA GLY A 326 2.85 15.11 -26.27
C GLY A 326 1.97 13.90 -26.54
N PHE A 327 2.05 13.35 -27.76
CA PHE A 327 1.34 12.13 -28.12
C PHE A 327 1.91 10.89 -27.42
N ALA A 328 3.23 10.83 -27.21
CA ALA A 328 3.85 9.77 -26.41
C ALA A 328 3.31 9.81 -24.97
N GLY A 329 3.34 10.97 -24.30
CA GLY A 329 2.78 11.14 -22.97
C GLY A 329 1.29 10.78 -22.90
N LEU A 330 0.51 11.16 -23.91
CA LEU A 330 -0.91 10.80 -24.01
C LEU A 330 -1.11 9.29 -24.15
N THR A 331 -0.26 8.63 -24.93
CA THR A 331 -0.29 7.18 -25.12
C THR A 331 -0.10 6.47 -23.79
N TYR A 332 0.85 6.90 -22.96
CA TYR A 332 1.05 6.34 -21.62
C TYR A 332 -0.07 6.71 -20.65
N ALA A 333 -0.63 7.92 -20.71
CA ALA A 333 -1.78 8.30 -19.89
C ALA A 333 -3.02 7.41 -20.20
N ILE A 334 -3.30 7.16 -21.48
CA ILE A 334 -4.39 6.26 -21.90
C ILE A 334 -4.08 4.82 -21.50
N LEU A 335 -2.84 4.35 -21.68
CA LEU A 335 -2.44 3.00 -21.28
C LEU A 335 -2.67 2.79 -19.78
N LEU A 336 -2.28 3.75 -18.95
CA LEU A 336 -2.48 3.70 -17.49
C LEU A 336 -3.95 3.71 -17.08
N LEU A 337 -4.82 4.41 -17.81
CA LEU A 337 -6.28 4.38 -17.60
C LEU A 337 -6.92 3.06 -18.08
N ALA A 338 -6.34 2.47 -19.12
CA ALA A 338 -6.82 1.23 -19.72
C ALA A 338 -6.36 -0.03 -18.98
N TYR A 339 -5.25 0.06 -18.24
CA TYR A 339 -4.59 -1.12 -17.69
C TYR A 339 -5.42 -1.74 -16.55
N PRO A 340 -5.78 -3.05 -16.62
CA PRO A 340 -6.68 -3.69 -15.66
C PRO A 340 -6.20 -3.60 -14.22
N ALA A 341 -4.89 -3.60 -14.03
CA ALA A 341 -4.21 -3.77 -12.76
C ALA A 341 -3.26 -2.60 -12.48
N TRP A 342 -3.65 -1.67 -11.62
CA TRP A 342 -2.79 -0.53 -11.28
C TRP A 342 -1.72 -0.93 -10.26
N ASN A 343 -0.46 -0.54 -10.51
CA ASN A 343 0.61 -0.62 -9.52
C ASN A 343 1.29 0.76 -9.32
N PRO A 344 1.68 1.12 -8.09
CA PRO A 344 2.25 2.43 -7.73
C PRO A 344 3.37 2.93 -8.65
N GLN A 345 4.32 2.05 -8.96
CA GLN A 345 5.50 2.35 -9.77
C GLN A 345 5.17 2.71 -11.23
N TYR A 346 3.94 2.44 -11.70
CA TYR A 346 3.53 2.76 -13.07
C TYR A 346 3.44 4.26 -13.32
N ALA A 347 3.33 5.08 -12.27
CA ALA A 347 3.43 6.53 -12.40
C ALA A 347 4.75 6.98 -13.05
N LEU A 348 5.83 6.21 -12.93
CA LEU A 348 7.12 6.52 -13.56
C LEU A 348 7.05 6.55 -15.09
N TYR A 349 6.08 5.87 -15.71
CA TYR A 349 5.88 5.93 -17.16
C TYR A 349 5.33 7.26 -17.66
N LEU A 350 4.82 8.12 -16.76
CA LEU A 350 4.16 9.37 -17.11
C LEU A 350 4.89 10.60 -16.54
N LEU A 351 5.42 10.53 -15.32
CA LEU A 351 6.07 11.67 -14.65
C LEU A 351 7.15 12.38 -15.50
N PRO A 352 8.07 11.68 -16.19
CA PRO A 352 9.09 12.36 -16.97
C PRO A 352 8.50 13.11 -18.19
N PHE A 353 7.39 12.63 -18.77
CA PHE A 353 6.68 13.35 -19.83
C PHE A 353 6.07 14.65 -19.32
N LEU A 354 5.50 14.65 -18.11
CA LEU A 354 4.91 15.85 -17.52
C LEU A 354 5.95 16.97 -17.35
N MET A 355 7.14 16.63 -16.87
CA MET A 355 8.24 17.61 -16.73
C MET A 355 8.76 18.07 -18.10
N LEU A 356 8.85 17.15 -19.07
CA LEU A 356 9.36 17.45 -20.40
C LEU A 356 8.38 18.33 -21.22
N ILE A 357 7.07 18.13 -21.07
CA ILE A 357 6.03 18.87 -21.82
C ILE A 357 5.63 20.17 -21.10
N TRP A 358 5.64 20.18 -19.77
CA TRP A 358 5.26 21.34 -18.96
C TRP A 358 6.29 21.59 -17.86
N PRO A 359 7.44 22.23 -18.18
CA PRO A 359 8.45 22.61 -17.18
C PRO A 359 8.03 23.85 -16.39
N ASP A 360 6.83 23.83 -15.82
CA ASP A 360 6.21 24.90 -15.06
C ASP A 360 5.27 24.35 -13.97
N ALA A 361 4.50 25.24 -13.35
CA ALA A 361 3.57 24.89 -12.29
C ALA A 361 2.53 23.84 -12.72
N ARG A 362 2.12 23.79 -13.99
CA ARG A 362 1.12 22.82 -14.48
C ARG A 362 1.66 21.40 -14.46
N GLY A 363 2.85 21.17 -15.03
CA GLY A 363 3.50 19.87 -14.99
C GLY A 363 3.80 19.45 -13.56
N LEU A 364 4.35 20.37 -12.75
CA LEU A 364 4.69 20.11 -11.35
C LEU A 364 3.45 19.74 -10.51
N THR A 365 2.33 20.45 -10.69
CA THR A 365 1.08 20.16 -9.96
C THR A 365 0.58 18.75 -10.26
N TYR A 366 0.52 18.37 -11.55
CA TYR A 366 0.12 17.01 -11.91
C TYR A 366 1.07 15.94 -11.37
N ALA A 367 2.38 16.19 -11.44
CA ALA A 367 3.39 15.27 -10.93
C ALA A 367 3.26 15.07 -9.41
N LEU A 368 3.05 16.15 -8.65
CA LEU A 368 2.91 16.10 -7.20
C LEU A 368 1.58 15.46 -6.77
N LEU A 369 0.46 15.80 -7.42
CA LEU A 369 -0.84 15.17 -7.13
C LEU A 369 -0.79 13.66 -7.40
N LEU A 370 -0.27 13.25 -8.56
CA LEU A 370 -0.15 11.84 -8.90
C LEU A 370 0.79 11.12 -7.93
N SER A 371 1.95 11.71 -7.60
CA SER A 371 2.90 11.12 -6.65
C SER A 371 2.32 10.98 -5.24
N GLY A 372 1.60 12.01 -4.76
CA GLY A 372 0.96 11.98 -3.45
C GLY A 372 -0.11 10.91 -3.35
N LEU A 373 -0.99 10.79 -4.36
CA LEU A 373 -2.01 9.75 -4.40
C LEU A 373 -1.43 8.34 -4.52
N VAL A 374 -0.34 8.18 -5.28
CA VAL A 374 0.39 6.90 -5.35
C VAL A 374 0.92 6.49 -3.98
N LEU A 375 1.59 7.40 -3.26
CA LEU A 375 2.13 7.12 -1.92
C LEU A 375 1.03 6.91 -0.88
N LEU A 376 -0.08 7.64 -1.03
CA LEU A 376 -1.26 7.49 -0.18
C LEU A 376 -1.91 6.12 -0.35
N GLU A 377 -2.01 5.62 -1.58
CA GLU A 377 -2.49 4.28 -1.85
C GLU A 377 -1.49 3.22 -1.35
N HIS A 378 -0.23 3.34 -1.75
CA HIS A 378 0.84 2.47 -1.32
C HIS A 378 2.15 3.25 -1.16
N PRO A 379 2.78 3.26 0.02
CA PRO A 379 2.55 2.27 1.08
C PRO A 379 1.53 2.68 2.16
N ILE A 380 0.99 3.90 2.17
CA ILE A 380 0.22 4.41 3.33
C ILE A 380 -1.07 3.61 3.58
N TYR A 381 -2.01 3.56 2.64
CA TYR A 381 -3.27 2.85 2.83
C TYR A 381 -3.03 1.34 2.97
N PHE A 382 -2.31 0.73 2.03
CA PHE A 382 -2.12 -0.73 2.05
C PHE A 382 -1.26 -1.25 3.22
N ASN A 383 -0.33 -0.47 3.80
CA ASN A 383 0.57 -0.94 4.85
C ASN A 383 0.29 -0.34 6.23
N LEU A 384 -0.09 0.94 6.34
CA LEU A 384 -0.43 1.53 7.66
C LEU A 384 -1.86 1.20 8.06
N ILE A 385 -2.81 1.28 7.12
CA ILE A 385 -4.22 0.98 7.41
C ILE A 385 -4.52 -0.50 7.23
N GLY A 386 -3.93 -1.14 6.22
CA GLY A 386 -3.86 -2.60 6.12
C GLY A 386 -5.15 -3.32 5.71
N PRO A 387 -5.81 -3.04 4.57
CA PRO A 387 -6.99 -3.79 4.13
C PRO A 387 -6.73 -5.29 3.88
N ASN A 388 -5.46 -5.71 3.90
CA ASN A 388 -5.02 -7.09 3.77
C ASN A 388 -5.14 -7.88 5.09
N TYR A 389 -5.94 -7.41 6.04
CA TYR A 389 -6.33 -8.14 7.22
C TYR A 389 -6.83 -9.54 6.87
N PRO A 390 -6.41 -10.59 7.62
CA PRO A 390 -7.06 -11.89 7.53
C PRO A 390 -8.58 -11.77 7.72
N PRO A 391 -9.39 -12.67 7.13
CA PRO A 391 -10.85 -12.62 7.26
C PRO A 391 -11.35 -12.50 8.71
N THR A 392 -10.67 -13.14 9.65
CA THR A 392 -10.95 -13.06 11.10
C THR A 392 -10.77 -11.65 11.65
N THR A 393 -9.66 -10.98 11.31
CA THR A 393 -9.43 -9.58 11.71
C THR A 393 -10.42 -8.63 11.05
N GLN A 394 -10.81 -8.88 9.80
CA GLN A 394 -11.84 -8.07 9.13
C GLN A 394 -13.20 -8.14 9.82
N GLN A 395 -13.53 -9.26 10.46
CA GLN A 395 -14.78 -9.43 11.22
C GLN A 395 -14.82 -8.61 12.51
N ILE A 396 -13.68 -8.17 13.04
CA ILE A 396 -13.59 -7.45 14.33
C ILE A 396 -13.17 -5.98 14.19
N LEU A 397 -12.97 -5.49 12.96
CA LEU A 397 -12.60 -4.09 12.71
C LEU A 397 -13.69 -3.08 13.10
N GLY A 398 -14.96 -3.48 13.04
CA GLY A 398 -16.07 -2.60 13.40
C GLY A 398 -16.43 -1.52 12.37
N LEU A 399 -15.75 -1.45 11.21
CA LEU A 399 -15.95 -0.39 10.21
C LEU A 399 -15.65 -0.83 8.77
N ASP A 400 -16.13 -0.02 7.82
CA ASP A 400 -15.87 -0.19 6.39
C ASP A 400 -14.55 0.47 5.97
N HIS A 401 -13.49 -0.32 5.96
CA HIS A 401 -12.14 0.13 5.59
C HIS A 401 -11.98 0.40 4.08
N THR A 402 -12.97 0.07 3.24
CA THR A 402 -12.84 0.14 1.77
C THR A 402 -13.14 1.52 1.20
N ARG A 403 -13.86 2.38 1.94
CA ARG A 403 -14.25 3.73 1.51
C ARG A 403 -13.05 4.59 1.12
N LEU A 404 -12.01 4.58 1.94
CA LEU A 404 -10.78 5.32 1.68
C LEU A 404 -10.10 4.86 0.38
N LEU A 405 -10.08 3.56 0.09
CA LEU A 405 -9.53 3.05 -1.16
C LEU A 405 -10.32 3.56 -2.36
N TRP A 406 -11.65 3.53 -2.29
CA TRP A 406 -12.52 4.08 -3.32
C TRP A 406 -12.22 5.55 -3.59
N VAL A 407 -12.04 6.36 -2.54
CA VAL A 407 -11.68 7.77 -2.66
C VAL A 407 -10.30 7.93 -3.33
N ILE A 408 -9.27 7.25 -2.83
CA ILE A 408 -7.89 7.35 -3.35
C ILE A 408 -7.84 6.96 -4.82
N VAL A 409 -8.41 5.81 -5.18
CA VAL A 409 -8.43 5.29 -6.56
C VAL A 409 -9.24 6.22 -7.49
N SER A 410 -10.36 6.78 -7.00
CA SER A 410 -11.17 7.73 -7.78
C SER A 410 -10.43 9.03 -8.06
N LEU A 411 -9.80 9.62 -7.05
CA LEU A 411 -9.02 10.85 -7.20
C LEU A 411 -7.80 10.64 -8.12
N ARG A 412 -7.10 9.50 -7.99
CA ARG A 412 -5.98 9.15 -8.87
C ARG A 412 -6.43 8.99 -10.32
N THR A 413 -7.57 8.32 -10.53
CA THR A 413 -8.16 8.15 -11.86
C THR A 413 -8.58 9.51 -12.44
N LEU A 414 -9.16 10.40 -11.63
CA LEU A 414 -9.49 11.78 -12.03
C LEU A 414 -8.24 12.57 -12.47
N VAL A 415 -7.14 12.49 -11.72
CA VAL A 415 -5.86 13.13 -12.08
C VAL A 415 -5.34 12.59 -13.41
N LEU A 416 -5.35 11.26 -13.62
CA LEU A 416 -4.92 10.64 -14.87
C LEU A 416 -5.81 11.06 -16.06
N VAL A 417 -7.14 11.10 -15.88
CA VAL A 417 -8.08 11.59 -16.90
C VAL A 417 -7.80 13.05 -17.23
N ALA A 418 -7.58 13.89 -16.21
CA ALA A 418 -7.25 15.29 -16.42
C ALA A 418 -5.96 15.46 -17.22
N ILE A 419 -4.89 14.72 -16.87
CA ILE A 419 -3.64 14.70 -17.64
C ILE A 419 -3.91 14.29 -19.10
N ALA A 420 -4.67 13.21 -19.33
CA ALA A 420 -4.98 12.73 -20.69
C ALA A 420 -5.78 13.76 -21.51
N VAL A 421 -6.81 14.38 -20.93
CA VAL A 421 -7.58 15.47 -21.56
C VAL A 421 -6.67 16.66 -21.87
N ASP A 422 -5.71 16.93 -21.00
CA ASP A 422 -4.83 18.08 -21.14
C ASP A 422 -3.76 17.88 -22.23
N LEU A 423 -3.18 16.68 -22.30
CA LEU A 423 -2.29 16.23 -23.37
C LEU A 423 -3.02 16.10 -24.71
N GLY A 424 -4.20 15.49 -24.75
CA GLY A 424 -5.04 15.41 -25.96
C GLY A 424 -5.42 16.80 -26.46
N GLY A 425 -5.72 17.70 -25.54
CA GLY A 425 -5.94 19.10 -25.80
C GLY A 425 -4.79 19.83 -26.48
N LEU A 426 -3.56 19.59 -26.03
CA LEU A 426 -2.32 20.13 -26.60
C LEU A 426 -2.14 19.69 -28.07
N LEU A 427 -2.59 18.49 -28.43
CA LEU A 427 -2.53 17.98 -29.80
C LEU A 427 -3.61 18.61 -30.70
N LEU A 428 -4.76 18.96 -30.13
CA LEU A 428 -5.94 19.44 -30.84
C LEU A 428 -6.07 20.98 -30.92
N ARG A 429 -5.47 21.75 -30.03
CA ARG A 429 -5.52 23.23 -30.05
C ARG A 429 -4.18 23.80 -29.56
N PRO A 430 -3.79 25.03 -29.96
CA PRO A 430 -2.60 25.68 -29.42
C PRO A 430 -2.67 25.78 -27.88
N PRO A 431 -1.51 25.81 -27.19
CA PRO A 431 -1.44 25.77 -25.74
C PRO A 431 -2.04 27.05 -25.12
N ALA A 432 -3.34 27.02 -24.80
CA ALA A 432 -3.96 27.98 -23.90
C ALA A 432 -3.62 27.63 -22.45
N ARG A 433 -3.62 28.63 -21.56
CA ARG A 433 -3.58 28.40 -20.11
C ARG A 433 -4.79 27.55 -19.73
N ARG A 434 -4.54 26.33 -19.24
CA ARG A 434 -5.58 25.41 -18.80
C ARG A 434 -5.67 25.50 -17.29
N LEU A 435 -6.86 25.74 -16.76
CA LEU A 435 -7.12 25.71 -15.32
C LEU A 435 -7.25 24.28 -14.79
N ALA A 436 -7.24 23.26 -15.66
CA ALA A 436 -7.38 21.85 -15.30
C ALA A 436 -6.50 21.38 -14.13
N PRO A 437 -5.16 21.62 -14.08
CA PRO A 437 -4.34 21.21 -12.93
C PRO A 437 -4.78 21.89 -11.61
N LEU A 438 -5.16 23.16 -11.67
CA LEU A 438 -5.64 23.91 -10.50
C LEU A 438 -7.00 23.37 -10.03
N LEU A 439 -7.95 23.16 -10.95
CA LEU A 439 -9.27 22.63 -10.62
C LEU A 439 -9.18 21.22 -10.01
N VAL A 440 -8.30 20.37 -10.56
CA VAL A 440 -8.08 19.03 -10.01
C VAL A 440 -7.40 19.09 -8.66
N ALA A 441 -6.45 20.01 -8.44
CA ALA A 441 -5.87 20.23 -7.12
C ALA A 441 -6.92 20.69 -6.09
N LEU A 442 -7.78 21.63 -6.47
CA LEU A 442 -8.89 22.15 -5.66
C LEU A 442 -9.98 21.10 -5.40
N ALA A 443 -10.11 20.07 -6.22
CA ALA A 443 -10.97 18.94 -5.94
C ALA A 443 -10.28 17.88 -5.06
N THR A 444 -9.01 17.59 -5.32
CA THR A 444 -8.28 16.48 -4.71
C THR A 444 -7.88 16.79 -3.27
N ILE A 445 -7.26 17.96 -3.03
CA ILE A 445 -6.71 18.30 -1.70
C ILE A 445 -7.82 18.39 -0.64
N PRO A 446 -8.94 19.12 -0.88
CA PRO A 446 -10.02 19.18 0.09
C PRO A 446 -10.71 17.82 0.30
N ALA A 447 -10.85 17.00 -0.75
CA ALA A 447 -11.37 15.65 -0.61
C ALA A 447 -10.48 14.81 0.32
N LEU A 448 -9.16 14.83 0.13
CA LEU A 448 -8.23 14.12 1.02
C LEU A 448 -8.31 14.62 2.47
N LEU A 449 -8.41 15.93 2.67
CA LEU A 449 -8.57 16.52 4.01
C LEU A 449 -9.89 16.09 4.66
N TRP A 450 -10.98 16.08 3.90
CA TRP A 450 -12.31 15.64 4.36
C TRP A 450 -12.30 14.20 4.88
N PHE A 451 -11.55 13.30 4.24
CA PHE A 451 -11.44 11.89 4.63
C PHE A 451 -10.32 11.60 5.67
N THR A 452 -9.69 12.63 6.25
CA THR A 452 -8.68 12.45 7.32
C THR A 452 -9.26 11.75 8.57
N PRO A 453 -10.48 12.07 9.04
CA PRO A 453 -11.07 11.37 10.18
C PRO A 453 -11.26 9.87 9.90
N ASP A 454 -11.78 9.50 8.72
CA ASP A 454 -11.92 8.09 8.32
C ASP A 454 -10.57 7.37 8.33
N PHE A 455 -9.50 8.03 7.88
CA PHE A 455 -8.14 7.48 7.92
C PHE A 455 -7.71 7.17 9.37
N LEU A 456 -7.88 8.14 10.28
CA LEU A 456 -7.47 7.99 11.68
C LEU A 456 -8.30 6.93 12.41
N GLU A 457 -9.62 6.89 12.17
CA GLU A 457 -10.52 5.88 12.73
C GLU A 457 -10.15 4.47 12.25
N THR A 458 -9.97 4.31 10.93
CA THR A 458 -9.59 3.01 10.33
C THR A 458 -8.21 2.56 10.81
N TYR A 459 -7.25 3.48 10.92
CA TYR A 459 -5.93 3.19 11.48
C TYR A 459 -6.03 2.73 12.93
N ARG A 460 -6.74 3.47 13.80
CA ARG A 460 -6.90 3.14 15.21
C ARG A 460 -7.59 1.78 15.41
N ALA A 461 -8.67 1.52 14.66
CA ALA A 461 -9.38 0.25 14.68
C ALA A 461 -8.49 -0.90 14.22
N GLY A 462 -7.72 -0.71 13.15
CA GLY A 462 -6.75 -1.68 12.66
C GLY A 462 -5.65 -2.02 13.68
N ARG A 463 -5.14 -1.00 14.38
CA ARG A 463 -4.18 -1.20 15.48
C ARG A 463 -4.79 -1.96 16.65
N LEU A 464 -6.02 -1.64 17.03
CA LEU A 464 -6.75 -2.36 18.08
C LEU A 464 -7.05 -3.81 17.69
N ALA A 465 -7.40 -4.06 16.43
CA ALA A 465 -7.75 -5.40 15.95
C ALA A 465 -6.54 -6.34 15.82
N THR A 466 -5.32 -5.81 15.73
CA THR A 466 -4.09 -6.59 15.50
C THR A 466 -3.12 -6.62 16.68
N THR A 467 -3.31 -5.76 17.69
CA THR A 467 -2.45 -5.76 18.88
C THR A 467 -2.71 -6.99 19.76
N PRO A 468 -1.66 -7.64 20.31
CA PRO A 468 -1.84 -8.68 21.33
C PRO A 468 -2.45 -8.16 22.64
N LEU A 469 -2.41 -6.84 22.87
CA LEU A 469 -3.00 -6.19 24.04
C LEU A 469 -4.51 -5.92 23.89
N ARG A 470 -5.13 -6.33 22.77
CA ARG A 470 -6.55 -6.07 22.49
C ARG A 470 -7.47 -6.46 23.66
N PRO A 471 -7.38 -7.67 24.25
CA PRO A 471 -8.21 -8.04 25.40
C PRO A 471 -8.09 -7.05 26.55
N ALA A 472 -6.86 -6.67 26.92
CA ALA A 472 -6.60 -5.75 28.01
C ALA A 472 -7.11 -4.34 27.70
N ILE A 473 -6.96 -3.85 26.47
CA ILE A 473 -7.47 -2.53 26.08
C ILE A 473 -8.99 -2.48 26.19
N LEU A 474 -9.68 -3.48 25.64
CA LEU A 474 -11.15 -3.57 25.73
C LEU A 474 -11.60 -3.65 27.19
N TYR A 475 -10.94 -4.49 27.99
CA TYR A 475 -11.24 -4.67 29.40
C TYR A 475 -11.04 -3.39 30.21
N LEU A 476 -9.92 -2.69 29.99
CA LEU A 476 -9.60 -1.43 30.66
C LEU A 476 -10.56 -0.32 30.23
N ASN A 477 -10.94 -0.25 28.96
CA ASN A 477 -11.90 0.76 28.46
C ASN A 477 -13.31 0.59 29.03
N ALA A 478 -13.67 -0.63 29.44
CA ALA A 478 -14.93 -0.89 30.14
C ALA A 478 -14.89 -0.52 31.64
N GLN A 479 -13.71 -0.18 32.20
CA GLN A 479 -13.59 0.23 33.61
C GLN A 479 -13.96 1.69 33.83
N PRO A 480 -14.34 2.07 35.07
CA PRO A 480 -14.56 3.45 35.46
C PRO A 480 -13.41 4.38 35.03
N HIS A 481 -13.78 5.57 34.53
CA HIS A 481 -12.82 6.50 33.92
C HIS A 481 -11.95 7.25 34.93
N ASP A 482 -12.30 7.23 36.22
CA ASP A 482 -11.58 7.82 37.34
C ASP A 482 -10.36 6.99 37.78
N TRP A 483 -10.30 5.70 37.42
CA TRP A 483 -9.20 4.84 37.83
C TRP A 483 -7.92 5.13 37.06
N THR A 484 -6.82 5.32 37.79
CA THR A 484 -5.49 5.45 37.19
C THR A 484 -5.02 4.09 36.65
N ILE A 485 -4.42 4.07 35.46
CA ILE A 485 -3.77 2.88 34.90
C ILE A 485 -2.27 3.07 34.99
N VAL A 486 -1.58 2.09 35.56
CA VAL A 486 -0.14 2.09 35.78
C VAL A 486 0.47 0.97 34.95
N ALA A 487 1.54 1.28 34.21
CA ALA A 487 2.41 0.28 33.57
C ALA A 487 3.86 0.61 33.88
N SER A 488 4.72 -0.40 34.03
CA SER A 488 6.18 -0.18 34.17
C SER A 488 6.94 -0.41 32.87
N ASN A 489 6.41 -1.26 31.99
CA ASN A 489 6.98 -1.48 30.66
C ASN A 489 6.61 -0.34 29.68
N LEU A 490 7.61 0.40 29.22
CA LEU A 490 7.43 1.55 28.33
C LEU A 490 6.79 1.19 26.97
N PRO A 491 7.23 0.14 26.25
CA PRO A 491 6.54 -0.35 25.05
C PRO A 491 5.04 -0.60 25.27
N VAL A 492 4.67 -1.31 26.33
CA VAL A 492 3.28 -1.61 26.68
C VAL A 492 2.49 -0.32 26.91
N GLY A 493 3.04 0.62 27.70
CA GLY A 493 2.39 1.90 27.93
C GLY A 493 2.20 2.73 26.65
N ARG A 494 3.16 2.70 25.72
CA ARG A 494 3.05 3.38 24.41
C ARG A 494 1.99 2.76 23.51
N GLU A 495 1.77 1.46 23.62
CA GLU A 495 0.76 0.75 22.84
C GLU A 495 -0.65 0.92 23.43
N LEU A 496 -0.79 0.86 24.76
CA LEU A 496 -2.05 1.08 25.46
C LEU A 496 -2.58 2.49 25.27
N ARG A 497 -1.76 3.52 25.56
CA ARG A 497 -2.19 4.92 25.67
C ARG A 497 -3.08 5.40 24.51
N PRO A 498 -2.70 5.28 23.22
CA PRO A 498 -3.53 5.80 22.12
C PRO A 498 -4.82 5.00 21.88
N LEU A 499 -4.94 3.81 22.46
CA LEU A 499 -6.10 2.93 22.29
C LEU A 499 -7.06 2.97 23.49
N LEU A 500 -6.67 3.61 24.60
CA LEU A 500 -7.55 3.86 25.74
C LEU A 500 -8.62 4.93 25.43
N ALA A 501 -9.80 4.79 26.02
CA ALA A 501 -10.88 5.78 25.94
C ALA A 501 -10.49 7.11 26.61
N ALA A 502 -9.76 7.04 27.72
CA ALA A 502 -9.16 8.18 28.42
C ALA A 502 -7.62 7.98 28.52
N PRO A 503 -6.84 8.41 27.51
CA PRO A 503 -5.38 8.18 27.47
C PRO A 503 -4.59 8.76 28.64
N ASP A 504 -5.06 9.88 29.21
CA ASP A 504 -4.34 10.64 30.24
C ASP A 504 -4.32 9.94 31.61
N ARG A 505 -5.19 8.94 31.82
CA ARG A 505 -5.18 8.12 33.04
C ARG A 505 -4.03 7.11 33.07
N LEU A 506 -3.33 6.90 31.95
CA LEU A 506 -2.16 6.00 31.91
C LEU A 506 -0.89 6.72 32.32
N ILE A 507 -0.33 6.32 33.46
CA ILE A 507 0.97 6.74 33.95
C ILE A 507 1.98 5.59 33.91
N LEU A 508 3.26 5.95 33.87
CA LEU A 508 4.35 4.98 33.92
C LEU A 508 4.96 4.96 35.31
N ALA A 509 5.14 3.77 35.86
CA ALA A 509 5.86 3.56 37.11
C ALA A 509 7.31 3.14 36.85
N GLY A 510 8.22 3.70 37.64
CA GLY A 510 9.64 3.41 37.60
C GLY A 510 10.37 4.01 36.40
N GLY A 511 10.94 3.15 35.54
CA GLY A 511 11.70 3.56 34.35
C GLY A 511 13.22 3.63 34.54
N ARG A 512 13.73 3.28 35.72
CA ARG A 512 15.15 2.97 35.96
C ARG A 512 15.28 1.99 37.13
N PRO A 513 16.35 1.17 37.19
CA PRO A 513 16.54 0.24 38.29
C PRO A 513 16.47 0.93 39.66
N GLY A 514 15.70 0.34 40.59
CA GLY A 514 15.52 0.79 41.96
C GLY A 514 14.54 1.95 42.14
N ARG A 515 13.79 2.35 41.10
CA ARG A 515 12.81 3.43 41.18
C ARG A 515 11.41 2.86 40.95
N VAL A 516 10.50 3.17 41.87
CA VAL A 516 9.09 2.72 41.82
C VAL A 516 8.07 3.86 41.76
N ASP A 517 8.51 5.12 41.68
CA ASP A 517 7.61 6.28 41.56
C ASP A 517 6.68 6.15 40.34
N PRO A 518 5.42 6.59 40.41
CA PRO A 518 4.77 7.26 41.54
C PRO A 518 4.01 6.30 42.49
N LEU A 519 4.31 5.00 42.49
CA LEU A 519 3.57 4.00 43.29
C LEU A 519 3.47 4.31 44.79
N PRO A 520 4.52 4.83 45.47
CA PRO A 520 4.41 5.17 46.89
C PRO A 520 3.30 6.20 47.15
N THR A 521 3.17 7.20 46.29
CA THR A 521 2.13 8.24 46.40
C THR A 521 0.74 7.67 46.14
N LEU A 522 0.58 6.82 45.13
CA LEU A 522 -0.71 6.20 44.79
C LEU A 522 -1.21 5.30 45.91
N LEU A 523 -0.33 4.43 46.44
CA LEU A 523 -0.67 3.53 47.54
C LEU A 523 -0.99 4.30 48.82
N ALA A 524 -0.24 5.36 49.13
CA ALA A 524 -0.52 6.21 50.30
C ALA A 524 -1.83 6.98 50.16
N GLY A 525 -2.22 7.35 48.93
CA GLY A 525 -3.48 8.05 48.66
C GLY A 525 -4.72 7.17 48.84
N GLY A 526 -4.59 5.84 48.71
CA GLY A 526 -5.69 4.89 48.87
C GLY A 526 -6.71 4.89 47.73
N GLU A 527 -6.50 5.69 46.69
CA GLU A 527 -7.35 5.75 45.50
C GLU A 527 -7.24 4.47 44.68
N PRO A 528 -8.34 3.98 44.08
CA PRO A 528 -8.32 2.79 43.24
C PRO A 528 -7.49 3.01 41.98
N PHE A 529 -6.58 2.06 41.70
CA PHE A 529 -5.82 2.05 40.45
C PHE A 529 -5.60 0.64 39.94
N VAL A 530 -5.24 0.54 38.66
CA VAL A 530 -4.97 -0.71 37.96
C VAL A 530 -3.53 -0.73 37.51
N TYR A 531 -2.81 -1.80 37.84
CA TYR A 531 -1.49 -2.08 37.31
C TYR A 531 -1.57 -3.13 36.19
N VAL A 532 -1.02 -2.80 35.03
CA VAL A 532 -0.93 -3.71 33.88
C VAL A 532 0.43 -4.37 33.91
N ARG A 533 0.43 -5.63 34.36
CA ARG A 533 1.64 -6.45 34.52
C ARG A 533 1.94 -7.24 33.25
N THR A 534 3.19 -7.20 32.82
CA THR A 534 3.75 -8.03 31.76
C THR A 534 4.92 -8.87 32.28
N PRO A 535 5.30 -9.96 31.59
CA PRO A 535 6.47 -10.76 31.98
C PRO A 535 7.79 -9.96 32.01
N ASP A 536 7.87 -8.90 31.21
CA ASP A 536 9.07 -8.06 31.06
C ASP A 536 9.09 -6.83 31.99
N ASP A 537 8.21 -6.79 33.00
CA ASP A 537 8.23 -5.71 33.98
C ASP A 537 9.43 -5.80 34.92
N ALA A 538 9.84 -4.65 35.46
CA ALA A 538 10.97 -4.57 36.37
C ALA A 538 10.61 -5.21 37.73
N ASP A 539 11.49 -6.10 38.23
CA ASP A 539 11.26 -6.87 39.45
C ASP A 539 11.03 -5.98 40.69
N ASP A 540 11.65 -4.81 40.74
CA ASP A 540 11.50 -3.86 41.85
C ASP A 540 10.08 -3.28 41.94
N VAL A 541 9.46 -2.95 40.81
CA VAL A 541 8.08 -2.48 40.74
C VAL A 541 7.10 -3.57 41.18
N VAL A 542 7.29 -4.79 40.65
CA VAL A 542 6.42 -5.94 40.97
C VAL A 542 6.52 -6.30 42.45
N ALA A 543 7.75 -6.45 42.96
CA ALA A 543 8.01 -6.77 44.37
C ALA A 543 7.45 -5.70 45.32
N TYR A 544 7.52 -4.41 44.94
CA TYR A 544 6.96 -3.32 45.73
C TYR A 544 5.44 -3.40 45.81
N LEU A 545 4.75 -3.67 44.69
CA LEU A 545 3.29 -3.86 44.68
C LEU A 545 2.87 -5.11 45.46
N ASP A 546 3.59 -6.22 45.33
CA ASP A 546 3.34 -7.44 46.10
C ASP A 546 3.48 -7.19 47.61
N ALA A 547 4.56 -6.54 48.03
CA ALA A 547 4.81 -6.23 49.44
C ALA A 547 3.76 -5.29 50.05
N SER A 548 3.11 -4.45 49.23
CA SER A 548 2.06 -3.54 49.70
C SER A 548 0.77 -4.24 50.12
N GLY A 549 0.48 -5.42 49.56
CA GLY A 549 -0.80 -6.11 49.74
C GLY A 549 -2.03 -5.37 49.18
N ALA A 550 -1.84 -4.22 48.52
CA ALA A 550 -2.94 -3.39 48.02
C ALA A 550 -3.67 -4.01 46.82
N CYS A 551 -2.97 -4.83 46.04
CA CYS A 551 -3.46 -5.41 44.80
C CYS A 551 -4.06 -6.80 45.01
N THR A 552 -5.31 -6.84 45.49
CA THR A 552 -6.00 -8.05 45.97
C THR A 552 -6.62 -8.90 44.87
N GLN A 553 -6.95 -8.31 43.72
CA GLN A 553 -7.51 -9.01 42.56
C GLN A 553 -6.54 -8.95 41.38
N ARG A 554 -6.24 -10.12 40.81
CA ARG A 554 -5.31 -10.28 39.68
C ARG A 554 -5.95 -11.18 38.64
N GLU A 555 -5.98 -10.72 37.40
CA GLU A 555 -6.75 -11.37 36.34
C GLU A 555 -5.88 -11.51 35.09
N ASP A 556 -5.95 -12.67 34.45
CA ASP A 556 -5.27 -12.90 33.18
C ASP A 556 -6.12 -12.35 32.03
N VAL A 557 -5.63 -11.30 31.36
CA VAL A 557 -6.35 -10.60 30.29
C VAL A 557 -5.54 -10.65 29.00
N GLY A 558 -5.69 -11.74 28.25
CA GLY A 558 -4.91 -11.97 27.03
C GLY A 558 -3.43 -12.19 27.35
N ALA A 559 -2.58 -11.29 26.87
CA ALA A 559 -1.12 -11.38 27.01
C ALA A 559 -0.57 -10.72 28.28
N VAL A 560 -1.43 -10.11 29.11
CA VAL A 560 -1.03 -9.37 30.31
C VAL A 560 -1.87 -9.77 31.51
N GLN A 561 -1.40 -9.41 32.70
CA GLN A 561 -2.19 -9.48 33.92
C GLN A 561 -2.68 -8.09 34.31
N VAL A 562 -3.93 -8.01 34.72
CA VAL A 562 -4.55 -6.79 35.24
C VAL A 562 -4.66 -6.93 36.75
N TRP A 563 -3.90 -6.12 37.49
CA TRP A 563 -3.86 -6.10 38.95
C TRP A 563 -4.65 -4.91 39.45
N ARG A 564 -5.66 -5.14 40.28
CA ARG A 564 -6.52 -4.10 40.84
C ARG A 564 -6.07 -3.79 42.26
N CYS A 565 -5.66 -2.56 42.49
CA CYS A 565 -5.11 -2.09 43.75
C CYS A 565 -6.07 -1.10 44.40
N HIS A 566 -6.45 -1.37 45.66
CA HIS A 566 -7.52 -0.65 46.38
C HIS A 566 -8.88 -0.65 45.65
N ALA A 567 -9.11 -1.63 44.77
CA ALA A 567 -10.29 -1.68 43.92
C ALA A 567 -10.84 -3.11 43.82
N GLN A 568 -12.15 -3.24 43.62
CA GLN A 568 -12.82 -4.51 43.35
C GLN A 568 -13.55 -4.43 42.00
N ALA A 569 -13.50 -5.51 41.22
CA ALA A 569 -14.26 -5.61 39.97
C ALA A 569 -15.66 -6.14 40.25
N THR A 570 -16.68 -5.35 39.89
CA THR A 570 -18.06 -5.84 39.82
C THR A 570 -18.35 -6.26 38.37
N PRO A 571 -18.69 -7.53 38.10
CA PRO A 571 -19.10 -7.95 36.76
C PRO A 571 -20.42 -7.28 36.37
N LEU A 572 -20.69 -7.16 35.06
CA LEU A 572 -21.98 -6.69 34.57
C LEU A 572 -23.11 -7.64 35.00
N ALA A 573 -22.82 -8.94 34.99
CA ALA A 573 -23.70 -9.98 35.49
C ALA A 573 -22.95 -11.25 35.89
N VAL A 574 -23.58 -12.01 36.78
CA VAL A 574 -23.20 -13.36 37.19
C VAL A 574 -24.35 -14.27 36.79
N PHE A 575 -24.01 -15.34 36.09
CA PHE A 575 -24.91 -16.42 35.71
C PHE A 575 -24.70 -17.60 36.67
N ASP A 576 -25.63 -18.55 36.64
CA ASP A 576 -25.40 -19.85 37.28
C ASP A 576 -24.12 -20.53 36.74
N ASP A 577 -23.61 -21.50 37.50
CA ASP A 577 -22.35 -22.21 37.21
C ASP A 577 -21.09 -21.29 37.21
N GLY A 578 -21.20 -20.11 37.83
CA GLY A 578 -20.06 -19.22 38.10
C GLY A 578 -19.57 -18.43 36.88
N VAL A 579 -20.32 -18.44 35.78
CA VAL A 579 -20.02 -17.69 34.56
C VAL A 579 -20.35 -16.21 34.76
N GLU A 580 -19.42 -15.34 34.39
CA GLU A 580 -19.58 -13.90 34.58
C GLU A 580 -19.38 -13.12 33.28
N LEU A 581 -20.30 -12.19 33.01
CA LEU A 581 -20.09 -11.17 31.99
C LEU A 581 -19.33 -10.01 32.62
N ALA A 582 -18.03 -9.94 32.36
CA ALA A 582 -17.15 -8.94 32.97
C ALA A 582 -17.27 -7.56 32.29
N ALA A 583 -17.44 -7.54 30.97
CA ALA A 583 -17.65 -6.31 30.20
C ALA A 583 -18.32 -6.57 28.85
N ALA A 584 -18.93 -5.54 28.27
CA ALA A 584 -19.46 -5.54 26.92
C ALA A 584 -19.01 -4.26 26.19
N HIS A 585 -18.62 -4.39 24.93
CA HIS A 585 -18.19 -3.27 24.09
C HIS A 585 -19.05 -3.21 22.83
N LEU A 586 -19.74 -2.09 22.64
CA LEU A 586 -20.59 -1.79 21.49
C LEU A 586 -20.23 -0.42 20.93
N PRO A 587 -20.46 -0.18 19.62
CA PRO A 587 -20.34 1.15 19.05
C PRO A 587 -21.44 2.08 19.59
N ASP A 588 -21.13 3.36 19.78
CA ASP A 588 -22.10 4.37 20.24
C ASP A 588 -23.27 4.55 19.28
N ALA A 589 -23.03 4.35 17.97
CA ALA A 589 -24.03 4.46 16.92
C ALA A 589 -24.42 3.09 16.37
N LEU A 590 -25.73 2.85 16.25
CA LEU A 590 -26.28 1.67 15.60
C LEU A 590 -25.92 1.66 14.11
N ARG A 591 -25.23 0.61 13.66
CA ARG A 591 -24.85 0.40 12.25
C ARG A 591 -25.17 -1.05 11.86
N ALA A 592 -25.43 -1.29 10.58
CA ALA A 592 -25.60 -2.62 10.03
C ALA A 592 -24.36 -3.01 9.18
N PRO A 593 -23.65 -4.11 9.49
CA PRO A 593 -23.86 -4.99 10.65
C PRO A 593 -23.45 -4.34 11.97
N LEU A 594 -24.02 -4.82 13.08
CA LEU A 594 -23.64 -4.46 14.44
C LEU A 594 -22.47 -5.32 14.90
N TYR A 595 -21.44 -4.67 15.45
CA TYR A 595 -20.30 -5.34 16.06
C TYR A 595 -20.42 -5.26 17.58
N LEU A 596 -20.19 -6.37 18.25
CA LEU A 596 -20.24 -6.50 19.70
C LEU A 596 -19.05 -7.35 20.15
N THR A 597 -18.39 -6.93 21.22
CA THR A 597 -17.41 -7.77 21.92
C THR A 597 -17.85 -7.98 23.36
N LEU A 598 -17.98 -9.23 23.77
CA LEU A 598 -18.27 -9.64 25.14
C LEU A 598 -16.99 -10.15 25.80
N LEU A 599 -16.77 -9.76 27.05
CA LEU A 599 -15.65 -10.22 27.85
C LEU A 599 -16.20 -11.05 28.98
N TRP A 600 -15.94 -12.35 28.90
CA TRP A 600 -16.41 -13.32 29.86
C TRP A 600 -15.29 -13.75 30.79
N ARG A 601 -15.66 -14.20 31.99
CA ARG A 601 -14.76 -14.93 32.88
C ARG A 601 -15.57 -15.96 33.68
N THR A 602 -14.87 -16.77 34.46
CA THR A 602 -15.51 -17.67 35.40
C THR A 602 -14.75 -17.70 36.72
N ALA A 603 -15.48 -17.91 37.82
CA ALA A 603 -14.91 -18.14 39.14
C ALA A 603 -14.45 -19.60 39.32
N ASP A 604 -15.20 -20.54 38.74
CA ASP A 604 -14.94 -21.98 38.76
C ASP A 604 -15.13 -22.56 37.34
N PRO A 605 -14.47 -23.67 36.95
CA PRO A 605 -14.67 -24.25 35.63
C PRO A 605 -16.14 -24.65 35.41
N PRO A 606 -16.84 -24.09 34.39
CA PRO A 606 -18.20 -24.48 34.07
C PRO A 606 -18.30 -25.96 33.74
N LYS A 607 -19.40 -26.60 34.12
CA LYS A 607 -19.63 -28.04 33.99
C LYS A 607 -20.22 -28.43 32.65
N ALA A 608 -20.75 -27.47 31.90
CA ALA A 608 -21.35 -27.67 30.59
C ALA A 608 -20.79 -26.66 29.58
N ASP A 609 -20.99 -26.97 28.30
CA ASP A 609 -20.70 -26.08 27.18
C ASP A 609 -21.95 -25.29 26.79
N TYR A 610 -21.98 -24.01 27.15
CA TYR A 610 -23.08 -23.11 26.86
C TYR A 610 -22.89 -22.40 25.52
N THR A 611 -24.00 -22.06 24.86
CA THR A 611 -24.03 -21.19 23.69
C THR A 611 -24.47 -19.79 24.12
N VAL A 612 -23.74 -18.77 23.69
CA VAL A 612 -24.15 -17.37 23.88
C VAL A 612 -25.11 -16.98 22.76
N PHE A 613 -26.23 -16.37 23.12
CA PHE A 613 -27.13 -15.70 22.19
C PHE A 613 -27.00 -14.19 22.32
N VAL A 614 -27.12 -13.51 21.19
CA VAL A 614 -27.24 -12.05 21.10
C VAL A 614 -28.48 -11.74 20.29
N HIS A 615 -29.48 -11.11 20.91
CA HIS A 615 -30.69 -10.67 20.24
C HIS A 615 -30.72 -9.15 20.14
N VAL A 616 -31.03 -8.63 18.96
CA VAL A 616 -31.25 -7.19 18.74
C VAL A 616 -32.73 -7.00 18.44
N VAL A 617 -33.41 -6.28 19.32
CA VAL A 617 -34.88 -6.11 19.29
C VAL A 617 -35.24 -4.63 19.23
N ASP A 618 -36.30 -4.29 18.50
CA ASP A 618 -36.83 -2.94 18.43
C ASP A 618 -37.83 -2.65 19.58
N ALA A 619 -38.36 -1.42 19.64
CA ALA A 619 -39.28 -1.02 20.71
C ALA A 619 -40.59 -1.83 20.76
N SER A 620 -41.00 -2.42 19.64
CA SER A 620 -42.18 -3.29 19.57
C SER A 620 -41.88 -4.74 20.01
N GLY A 621 -40.61 -5.05 20.30
CA GLY A 621 -40.14 -6.40 20.59
C GLY A 621 -39.84 -7.22 19.33
N ARG A 622 -39.88 -6.61 18.13
CA ARG A 622 -39.53 -7.29 16.90
C ARG A 622 -38.02 -7.52 16.85
N MET A 623 -37.62 -8.76 16.60
CA MET A 623 -36.23 -9.11 16.37
C MET A 623 -35.76 -8.56 15.02
N ILE A 624 -34.75 -7.69 15.06
CA ILE A 624 -34.15 -7.07 13.87
C ILE A 624 -32.76 -7.64 13.57
N GLY A 625 -32.20 -8.44 14.48
CA GLY A 625 -30.99 -9.23 14.26
C GLY A 625 -30.77 -10.22 15.40
N GLN A 626 -30.07 -11.32 15.11
CA GLN A 626 -29.68 -12.30 16.13
C GLN A 626 -28.38 -13.00 15.75
N TRP A 627 -27.69 -13.54 16.75
CA TRP A 627 -26.52 -14.39 16.57
C TRP A 627 -26.33 -15.34 17.74
N ASP A 628 -26.09 -16.62 17.45
CA ASP A 628 -25.90 -17.67 18.43
C ASP A 628 -24.59 -18.41 18.12
N GLN A 629 -23.69 -18.48 19.09
CA GLN A 629 -22.45 -19.26 18.94
C GLN A 629 -21.90 -19.74 20.29
N PRO A 630 -21.18 -20.87 20.30
CA PRO A 630 -20.27 -21.18 21.40
C PRO A 630 -19.20 -20.07 21.52
N PRO A 631 -18.73 -19.74 22.73
CA PRO A 631 -17.85 -18.60 22.92
C PRO A 631 -16.57 -18.63 22.08
N ALA A 632 -16.12 -17.44 21.67
CA ALA A 632 -14.96 -17.22 20.81
C ALA A 632 -15.07 -18.00 19.48
N ALA A 633 -16.27 -18.02 18.88
CA ALA A 633 -16.59 -18.79 17.68
C ALA A 633 -16.20 -20.29 17.79
N GLY A 634 -16.38 -20.87 18.98
CA GLY A 634 -16.05 -22.27 19.28
C GLY A 634 -14.60 -22.54 19.67
N ALA A 635 -13.74 -21.51 19.73
CA ALA A 635 -12.34 -21.67 20.17
C ALA A 635 -12.19 -21.78 21.69
N ALA A 636 -13.22 -21.37 22.46
CA ALA A 636 -13.21 -21.39 23.92
C ALA A 636 -14.56 -21.89 24.47
N PRO A 637 -14.90 -23.18 24.28
CA PRO A 637 -16.10 -23.76 24.90
C PRO A 637 -16.07 -23.54 26.43
N THR A 638 -17.21 -23.26 27.07
CA THR A 638 -17.24 -22.79 28.47
C THR A 638 -16.58 -23.76 29.45
N SER A 639 -16.68 -25.08 29.22
CA SER A 639 -16.00 -26.08 30.07
C SER A 639 -14.47 -26.04 30.02
N SER A 640 -13.89 -25.39 29.01
CA SER A 640 -12.43 -25.20 28.86
C SER A 640 -11.90 -23.97 29.60
N TRP A 641 -12.77 -23.15 30.19
CA TRP A 641 -12.37 -21.88 30.77
C TRP A 641 -11.55 -22.08 32.04
N THR A 642 -10.45 -21.34 32.12
CA THR A 642 -9.62 -21.28 33.31
C THR A 642 -10.16 -20.19 34.24
N PRO A 643 -10.37 -20.48 35.54
CA PRO A 643 -10.79 -19.47 36.51
C PRO A 643 -9.97 -18.18 36.46
N GLY A 644 -10.66 -17.03 36.48
CA GLY A 644 -10.04 -15.70 36.47
C GLY A 644 -9.42 -15.25 35.15
N ARG A 645 -9.43 -16.07 34.09
CA ARG A 645 -8.97 -15.68 32.75
C ARG A 645 -10.10 -15.06 31.95
N ILE A 646 -9.83 -13.92 31.32
CA ILE A 646 -10.78 -13.26 30.41
C ILE A 646 -10.83 -13.98 29.06
N VAL A 647 -12.04 -14.32 28.63
CA VAL A 647 -12.37 -14.83 27.29
C VAL A 647 -12.99 -13.68 26.50
N VAL A 648 -12.39 -13.35 25.35
CA VAL A 648 -12.89 -12.32 24.43
C VAL A 648 -13.73 -12.98 23.36
N ASP A 649 -14.96 -12.53 23.21
CA ASP A 649 -15.96 -13.12 22.32
C ASP A 649 -16.54 -12.06 21.39
N ASP A 650 -16.30 -12.22 20.09
CA ASP A 650 -16.62 -11.21 19.06
C ASP A 650 -17.80 -11.65 18.21
N TYR A 651 -18.70 -10.69 17.95
CA TYR A 651 -19.95 -10.89 17.21
C TYR A 651 -20.08 -9.87 16.07
N ARG A 652 -20.59 -10.34 14.93
CA ARG A 652 -20.97 -9.53 13.79
C ARG A 652 -22.41 -9.86 13.39
N ILE A 653 -23.35 -9.07 13.86
CA ILE A 653 -24.78 -9.33 13.72
C ILE A 653 -25.31 -8.52 12.53
N ASN A 654 -25.84 -9.21 11.51
CA ASN A 654 -26.55 -8.52 10.43
C ASN A 654 -27.89 -8.00 10.96
N LEU A 655 -28.19 -6.74 10.68
CA LEU A 655 -29.41 -6.08 11.13
C LEU A 655 -30.32 -5.74 9.96
N ASP A 656 -31.61 -6.03 10.10
CA ASP A 656 -32.67 -5.45 9.27
C ASP A 656 -33.25 -4.20 9.98
N LEU A 657 -32.66 -3.05 9.66
CA LEU A 657 -33.12 -1.77 10.19
C LEU A 657 -34.39 -1.24 9.52
N SER A 658 -34.90 -1.93 8.50
CA SER A 658 -36.08 -1.50 7.74
C SER A 658 -37.31 -1.50 8.65
N GLY A 659 -37.89 -0.33 8.89
CA GLY A 659 -39.05 -0.17 9.78
C GLY A 659 -38.78 -0.48 11.25
N ALA A 660 -37.53 -0.50 11.71
CA ALA A 660 -37.19 -0.68 13.13
C ALA A 660 -37.65 0.52 13.96
N GLN A 661 -38.27 0.26 15.11
CA GLN A 661 -38.72 1.28 16.05
C GLN A 661 -37.72 1.48 17.17
N HIS A 662 -37.47 2.74 17.54
CA HIS A 662 -36.58 3.08 18.66
C HIS A 662 -37.33 3.10 20.00
N PRO A 663 -36.68 2.73 21.12
CA PRO A 663 -35.27 2.32 21.21
C PRO A 663 -35.01 0.90 20.69
N VAL A 664 -33.81 0.69 20.14
CA VAL A 664 -33.31 -0.64 19.75
C VAL A 664 -32.42 -1.19 20.86
N ARG A 665 -32.77 -2.36 21.39
CA ARG A 665 -32.12 -2.97 22.55
C ARG A 665 -31.30 -4.19 22.14
N VAL A 666 -30.13 -4.34 22.75
CA VAL A 666 -29.23 -5.50 22.56
C VAL A 666 -29.30 -6.36 23.82
N LEU A 667 -29.78 -7.58 23.66
CA LEU A 667 -29.98 -8.56 24.71
C LEU A 667 -28.97 -9.70 24.58
N VAL A 668 -28.35 -10.10 25.69
CA VAL A 668 -27.31 -11.14 25.73
C VAL A 668 -27.62 -12.15 26.83
N GLY A 669 -27.40 -13.43 26.55
CA GLY A 669 -27.45 -14.47 27.57
C GLY A 669 -26.80 -15.76 27.09
N MET A 670 -26.91 -16.81 27.91
CA MET A 670 -26.41 -18.14 27.59
C MET A 670 -27.53 -19.18 27.68
N TYR A 671 -27.40 -20.28 26.95
CA TYR A 671 -28.27 -21.45 27.09
C TYR A 671 -27.47 -22.74 26.91
N ASP A 672 -27.97 -23.83 27.49
CA ASP A 672 -27.46 -25.18 27.22
C ASP A 672 -28.00 -25.65 25.86
N PRO A 673 -27.14 -25.89 24.85
CA PRO A 673 -27.56 -26.31 23.52
C PRO A 673 -28.23 -27.70 23.50
N THR A 674 -28.06 -28.51 24.54
CA THR A 674 -28.65 -29.85 24.66
C THR A 674 -30.12 -29.77 25.09
N SER A 675 -30.41 -28.94 26.10
CA SER A 675 -31.75 -28.82 26.68
C SER A 675 -32.55 -27.63 26.12
N GLY A 676 -31.87 -26.63 25.55
CA GLY A 676 -32.46 -25.35 25.14
C GLY A 676 -32.79 -24.42 26.31
N ALA A 677 -32.47 -24.81 27.55
CA ALA A 677 -32.73 -24.01 28.74
C ALA A 677 -31.74 -22.85 28.85
N ARG A 678 -32.24 -21.63 29.09
CA ARG A 678 -31.39 -20.47 29.39
C ARG A 678 -30.68 -20.67 30.72
N LEU A 679 -29.43 -20.22 30.79
CA LEU A 679 -28.65 -20.21 32.00
C LEU A 679 -29.13 -19.04 32.88
N PRO A 680 -29.62 -19.29 34.11
CA PRO A 680 -30.20 -18.23 34.93
C PRO A 680 -29.21 -17.11 35.27
N VAL A 681 -29.70 -15.88 35.33
CA VAL A 681 -28.93 -14.72 35.83
C VAL A 681 -29.10 -14.64 37.35
N SER A 682 -28.03 -14.89 38.10
CA SER A 682 -28.04 -14.90 39.56
C SER A 682 -27.81 -13.52 40.18
N ALA A 683 -27.04 -12.64 39.51
CA ALA A 683 -26.86 -11.24 39.89
C ALA A 683 -26.55 -10.37 38.67
N THR A 684 -26.97 -9.11 38.66
CA THR A 684 -26.67 -8.19 37.55
C THR A 684 -26.80 -6.73 37.99
N VAL A 685 -26.03 -5.84 37.35
CA VAL A 685 -26.19 -4.38 37.44
C VAL A 685 -26.98 -3.80 36.27
N LEU A 686 -27.32 -4.63 35.28
CA LEU A 686 -28.04 -4.28 34.07
C LEU A 686 -29.51 -4.73 34.13
N PRO A 687 -30.43 -4.09 33.38
CA PRO A 687 -31.79 -4.60 33.21
C PRO A 687 -31.78 -6.03 32.67
N THR A 688 -32.66 -6.88 33.20
CA THR A 688 -32.78 -8.27 32.76
C THR A 688 -34.24 -8.72 32.73
N ALA A 689 -34.57 -9.58 31.75
CA ALA A 689 -35.83 -10.28 31.65
C ALA A 689 -35.60 -11.62 30.94
N ASP A 690 -36.25 -12.69 31.43
CA ASP A 690 -36.17 -14.03 30.84
C ASP A 690 -34.71 -14.52 30.66
N ASP A 691 -33.87 -14.28 31.67
CA ASP A 691 -32.44 -14.61 31.67
C ASP A 691 -31.62 -13.99 30.52
N ALA A 692 -32.12 -12.89 29.95
CA ALA A 692 -31.41 -12.06 28.99
C ALA A 692 -31.06 -10.70 29.61
N LEU A 693 -29.81 -10.26 29.42
CA LEU A 693 -29.27 -8.99 29.90
C LEU A 693 -29.37 -7.93 28.81
N GLU A 694 -29.95 -6.77 29.12
CA GLU A 694 -29.91 -5.62 28.23
C GLU A 694 -28.57 -4.89 28.37
N VAL A 695 -27.61 -5.25 27.51
CA VAL A 695 -26.24 -4.69 27.54
C VAL A 695 -26.16 -3.30 26.90
N TRP A 696 -27.14 -2.93 26.06
CA TRP A 696 -27.21 -1.62 25.43
C TRP A 696 -28.60 -1.29 24.91
N SER A 697 -28.94 0.01 24.88
CA SER A 697 -30.15 0.53 24.26
C SER A 697 -29.83 1.75 23.41
N TYR A 698 -30.00 1.64 22.09
CA TYR A 698 -29.88 2.74 21.14
C TYR A 698 -31.17 3.56 21.14
N PRO A 699 -31.10 4.86 21.50
CA PRO A 699 -32.29 5.72 21.64
C PRO A 699 -32.98 6.03 20.32
#